data_AF-A0A4Y2IGV7-F1
#
_entry.id   AF-A0A4Y2IGV7-F1
#
_cell.length_a   1.000
_cell.length_b   1.000
_cell.length_c   1.000
_cell.angle_alpha   90.00
_cell.angle_beta   90.00
_cell.angle_gamma   90.00
#
_symmetry.space_group_name_H-M   'P 1'
#
loop_
_entity.id
_entity.type
_entity.pdbx_description
1 polymer ?
#
loop_
_entity_poly.entity_id
_entity_poly.type
_entity_poly.pdbx_seq_one_letter_code
_entity_poly.pdbx_strand_id
1 'polypeptide(L)'
;MDYWNNVIPLEDKALVKVTQNFCQDRSFKEAVLGFACAYPQNEVYYMTEEEREEIRHYFYSSAAESYAAFIRARYFRYERCLNNWETVMEEYIQRILKNSNELPEYFQDEAKEWISRHIFEYLSYCRRLEVLTGLSRYFFVDFVTNEDWNTEGRLDEKILAERLIADERLTVLQRYRIACTYCLTSLRRRLWRQLTPEERSSLNQNDDPLLTFEYNRSVLFWSYHMKGGRHYKVSGEANPWMGAAEIAVYDGNVFALRESWKNLQFCRQGEEASNMAFRCFNQWKICKASDWKRKLLALDCYSSPWTFSDFCLPTHYARMISFLFKNMDEDELEMFFEELLAKRKDWDALIYFLDWPNLDYFLPMIKSLQSFIPDEALKMVYLESLLTLASRHQTQQELPRYPNKIKINGLYDYRSVLRKLWDETPKKYKRYAFKDTTDANISKEYRFLTMLLEKNPFLEEDEWLFIRVFRDATVREKKVFLMSSQWKKIYVTLVLRENWSLLDRFTKESFDEDENAIFRHWYIISSFGRGFCFDLLLKNKETVLNDLICWSLNSEDERRTFKRNLIYELPHIDECLSLISEDNFLEVERIMNFCLEFSEIQDFKKRLANDDAFYSLILNHEWAILDRYVAWCFETEEKIAVFKKNYFSSDGVDLYFHFVFREYLYDIERFYQWFDLSPEAVEKLKKDTVFSSQFIDYITGLLHSLEPLPVILLLWSLKDEEMILDLKSTLESHLLDDSNETNMAEYKLHCLVQLLLTLKGLNQEDCYIPDQVIRPVSAESCAS
;
A
#
# COMPACT_ATOMS: atom_id res chain seq x y z
N MET A 1 -1.47 37.47 29.08
CA MET A 1 -1.10 37.92 27.73
C MET A 1 0.41 38.14 27.57
N ASP A 2 1.12 38.72 28.55
CA ASP A 2 2.59 38.91 28.43
C ASP A 2 3.41 37.60 28.47
N TYR A 3 2.90 36.54 29.11
CA TYR A 3 3.50 35.21 29.07
C TYR A 3 3.45 34.57 27.66
N TRP A 4 2.47 34.96 26.83
CA TRP A 4 2.22 34.41 25.49
C TRP A 4 3.15 35.02 24.42
N ASN A 5 3.71 36.19 24.69
CA ASN A 5 4.59 36.87 23.73
C ASN A 5 5.98 36.22 23.63
N ASN A 6 6.42 35.47 24.65
CA ASN A 6 7.83 35.10 24.79
C ASN A 6 8.16 33.59 24.64
N VAL A 7 7.17 32.71 24.54
CA VAL A 7 7.40 31.24 24.63
C VAL A 7 7.00 30.47 23.35
N ILE A 8 6.20 31.07 22.49
CA ILE A 8 5.65 30.40 21.28
C ILE A 8 6.34 30.98 20.04
N PRO A 9 6.87 30.14 19.12
CA PRO A 9 7.40 30.57 17.82
C PRO A 9 6.40 31.48 17.08
N LEU A 10 6.89 32.46 16.32
CA LEU A 10 6.04 33.43 15.61
C LEU A 10 5.01 32.77 14.66
N GLU A 11 5.33 31.58 14.17
CA GLU A 11 4.53 30.76 13.24
C GLU A 11 3.27 30.17 13.91
N ASP A 12 3.39 29.65 15.14
CA ASP A 12 2.26 29.13 15.93
C ASP A 12 1.29 30.24 16.38
N LYS A 13 1.78 31.48 16.51
CA LYS A 13 0.94 32.65 16.84
C LYS A 13 -0.03 33.00 15.71
N ALA A 14 0.33 32.73 14.45
CA ALA A 14 -0.55 32.92 13.31
C ALA A 14 -1.68 31.88 13.32
N LEU A 15 -1.37 30.62 13.61
CA LEU A 15 -2.37 29.55 13.71
C LEU A 15 -3.39 29.84 14.82
N VAL A 16 -2.91 30.18 16.03
CA VAL A 16 -3.77 30.55 17.18
C VAL A 16 -4.62 31.80 16.89
N LYS A 17 -4.09 32.79 16.14
CA LYS A 17 -4.85 33.98 15.76
C LYS A 17 -5.91 33.68 14.68
N VAL A 18 -5.59 32.80 13.72
CA VAL A 18 -6.55 32.28 12.73
C VAL A 18 -7.66 31.51 13.43
N THR A 19 -7.34 30.64 14.40
CA THR A 19 -8.29 29.98 15.29
C THR A 19 -9.21 30.95 16.04
N GLN A 20 -8.61 31.97 16.67
CA GLN A 20 -9.37 32.90 17.52
C GLN A 20 -10.32 33.77 16.69
N ASN A 21 -9.93 34.13 15.46
CA ASN A 21 -10.80 34.80 14.50
C ASN A 21 -11.89 33.84 13.97
N PHE A 22 -11.53 32.57 13.78
CA PHE A 22 -12.39 31.50 13.33
C PHE A 22 -13.52 31.17 14.33
N CYS A 23 -13.24 31.11 15.63
CA CYS A 23 -14.25 30.86 16.67
C CYS A 23 -15.23 32.03 16.88
N GLN A 24 -14.94 33.22 16.35
CA GLN A 24 -15.80 34.42 16.45
C GLN A 24 -16.70 34.65 15.24
N ASP A 25 -16.43 33.98 14.12
CA ASP A 25 -17.18 34.17 12.88
C ASP A 25 -18.60 33.55 13.00
N ARG A 26 -19.61 34.42 13.04
CA ARG A 26 -21.02 34.03 13.12
C ARG A 26 -21.49 33.30 11.85
N SER A 27 -21.03 33.73 10.68
CA SER A 27 -21.30 33.08 9.40
C SER A 27 -20.72 31.67 9.33
N PHE A 28 -19.56 31.44 9.95
CA PHE A 28 -18.96 30.12 10.09
C PHE A 28 -19.81 29.20 10.97
N LYS A 29 -20.12 29.68 12.16
CA LYS A 29 -21.02 29.04 13.11
C LYS A 29 -22.34 28.65 12.43
N GLU A 30 -22.98 29.58 11.73
CA GLU A 30 -24.23 29.36 11.00
C GLU A 30 -24.07 28.43 9.78
N ALA A 31 -22.93 28.43 9.06
CA ALA A 31 -22.67 27.55 7.92
C ALA A 31 -22.42 26.09 8.32
N VAL A 32 -21.63 25.85 9.38
CA VAL A 32 -21.37 24.51 9.93
C VAL A 32 -22.65 23.85 10.42
N LEU A 33 -23.55 24.62 11.03
CA LEU A 33 -24.84 24.12 11.49
C LEU A 33 -25.85 24.02 10.34
N GLY A 34 -25.85 25.01 9.44
CA GLY A 34 -26.71 25.08 8.26
C GLY A 34 -26.57 23.86 7.36
N PHE A 35 -25.35 23.32 7.21
CA PHE A 35 -25.10 22.11 6.43
C PHE A 35 -25.32 20.82 7.21
N ALA A 36 -25.00 20.79 8.51
CA ALA A 36 -25.36 19.67 9.38
C ALA A 36 -26.90 19.55 9.57
N CYS A 37 -27.66 20.50 9.02
CA CYS A 37 -29.12 20.53 8.96
C CYS A 37 -29.66 20.75 7.54
N ALA A 38 -28.83 20.71 6.48
CA ALA A 38 -29.30 20.67 5.09
C ALA A 38 -29.82 19.26 4.74
N TYR A 39 -30.68 18.75 5.62
CA TYR A 39 -31.62 17.68 5.36
C TYR A 39 -32.98 18.17 5.82
N PRO A 40 -33.90 18.47 4.89
CA PRO A 40 -35.29 18.73 5.25
C PRO A 40 -35.90 17.42 5.74
N GLN A 41 -36.64 17.48 6.84
CA GLN A 41 -37.47 16.36 7.31
C GLN A 41 -38.61 15.97 6.33
N ASN A 42 -38.67 16.53 5.11
CA ASN A 42 -39.68 16.23 4.10
C ASN A 42 -39.18 16.54 2.66
N GLU A 43 -38.28 15.75 2.05
CA GLU A 43 -38.11 15.76 0.59
C GLU A 43 -37.84 14.37 -0.01
N VAL A 44 -38.83 13.87 -0.77
CA VAL A 44 -38.77 12.71 -1.68
C VAL A 44 -38.25 13.12 -3.09
N TYR A 45 -37.76 14.35 -3.25
CA TYR A 45 -37.71 15.01 -4.56
C TYR A 45 -36.40 14.91 -5.38
N TYR A 46 -35.39 14.16 -4.94
CA TYR A 46 -34.13 14.00 -5.70
C TYR A 46 -33.64 12.55 -5.79
N MET A 47 -34.54 11.61 -6.09
CA MET A 47 -34.12 10.35 -6.73
C MET A 47 -34.35 10.52 -8.23
N THR A 48 -33.37 10.13 -9.06
CA THR A 48 -33.62 10.02 -10.50
C THR A 48 -34.70 8.97 -10.71
N GLU A 49 -35.47 9.08 -11.80
CA GLU A 49 -36.57 8.11 -12.02
C GLU A 49 -36.02 6.69 -12.20
N GLU A 50 -34.78 6.56 -12.66
CA GLU A 50 -34.04 5.29 -12.75
C GLU A 50 -33.79 4.66 -11.38
N GLU A 51 -33.39 5.45 -10.38
CA GLU A 51 -33.20 5.00 -8.99
C GLU A 51 -34.53 4.62 -8.33
N ARG A 52 -35.63 5.32 -8.65
CA ARG A 52 -36.97 4.97 -8.16
C ARG A 52 -37.43 3.64 -8.75
N GLU A 53 -37.10 3.37 -10.01
CA GLU A 53 -37.48 2.14 -10.68
C GLU A 53 -36.64 0.95 -10.21
N GLU A 54 -35.36 1.16 -9.91
CA GLU A 54 -34.50 0.14 -9.29
C GLU A 54 -35.01 -0.23 -7.89
N ILE A 55 -35.37 0.76 -7.05
CA ILE A 55 -35.95 0.52 -5.71
C ILE A 55 -37.33 -0.14 -5.81
N ARG A 56 -38.18 0.26 -6.75
CA ARG A 56 -39.49 -0.41 -6.98
C ARG A 56 -39.28 -1.86 -7.39
N HIS A 57 -38.35 -2.15 -8.29
CA HIS A 57 -38.06 -3.51 -8.75
C HIS A 57 -37.57 -4.41 -7.60
N TYR A 58 -36.82 -3.85 -6.64
CA TYR A 58 -36.37 -4.55 -5.42
C TYR A 58 -37.45 -4.74 -4.35
N PHE A 59 -38.46 -3.87 -4.26
CA PHE A 59 -39.55 -4.01 -3.29
C PHE A 59 -40.55 -5.12 -3.66
N TYR A 60 -40.53 -5.60 -4.89
CA TYR A 60 -41.38 -6.72 -5.34
C TYR A 60 -40.72 -8.10 -5.22
N SER A 61 -39.45 -8.20 -4.82
CA SER A 61 -38.81 -9.47 -4.46
C SER A 61 -38.75 -9.65 -2.95
N SER A 62 -38.65 -10.90 -2.49
CA SER A 62 -39.01 -11.37 -1.13
C SER A 62 -38.58 -10.47 0.05
N ALA A 63 -39.32 -10.51 1.16
CA ALA A 63 -39.13 -9.64 2.33
C ALA A 63 -37.69 -9.61 2.92
N ALA A 64 -36.90 -10.68 2.74
CA ALA A 64 -35.48 -10.71 3.14
C ALA A 64 -34.59 -9.86 2.21
N GLU A 65 -34.88 -9.85 0.91
CA GLU A 65 -34.22 -8.99 -0.08
C GLU A 65 -34.67 -7.55 0.07
N SER A 66 -35.92 -7.27 0.45
CA SER A 66 -36.41 -5.92 0.73
C SER A 66 -35.68 -5.28 1.93
N TYR A 67 -35.34 -6.05 2.97
CA TYR A 67 -34.54 -5.55 4.10
C TYR A 67 -33.07 -5.30 3.71
N ALA A 68 -32.47 -6.19 2.92
CA ALA A 68 -31.12 -6.00 2.40
C ALA A 68 -31.02 -4.85 1.39
N ALA A 69 -32.04 -4.65 0.55
CA ALA A 69 -32.15 -3.52 -0.38
C ALA A 69 -32.39 -2.21 0.36
N PHE A 70 -33.20 -2.22 1.43
CA PHE A 70 -33.36 -1.08 2.33
C PHE A 70 -32.04 -0.70 3.03
N ILE A 71 -31.25 -1.67 3.47
CA ILE A 71 -29.90 -1.44 4.02
C ILE A 71 -28.97 -0.88 2.92
N ARG A 72 -29.01 -1.40 1.69
CA ARG A 72 -28.18 -0.93 0.57
C ARG A 72 -28.55 0.48 0.09
N ALA A 73 -29.83 0.81 -0.05
CA ALA A 73 -30.28 2.16 -0.38
C ALA A 73 -29.92 3.17 0.72
N ARG A 74 -29.96 2.75 1.99
CA ARG A 74 -29.43 3.55 3.10
C ARG A 74 -27.91 3.71 3.04
N TYR A 75 -27.17 2.66 2.67
CA TYR A 75 -25.71 2.70 2.48
C TYR A 75 -25.30 3.65 1.35
N PHE A 76 -26.04 3.65 0.23
CA PHE A 76 -25.78 4.55 -0.90
C PHE A 76 -26.07 6.02 -0.55
N ARG A 77 -27.18 6.29 0.17
CA ARG A 77 -27.48 7.63 0.71
C ARG A 77 -26.38 8.07 1.70
N TYR A 78 -25.87 7.15 2.50
CA TYR A 78 -24.78 7.34 3.45
C TYR A 78 -23.45 7.75 2.76
N GLU A 79 -23.04 7.07 1.68
CA GLU A 79 -21.78 7.36 0.97
C GLU A 79 -21.82 8.75 0.31
N ARG A 80 -22.99 9.15 -0.21
CA ARG A 80 -23.20 10.48 -0.80
C ARG A 80 -23.17 11.61 0.24
N CYS A 81 -23.68 11.37 1.45
CA CYS A 81 -23.60 12.34 2.55
C CYS A 81 -22.15 12.55 3.02
N LEU A 82 -21.36 11.47 3.06
CA LEU A 82 -19.96 11.50 3.45
C LEU A 82 -19.13 12.37 2.49
N ASN A 83 -19.32 12.15 1.18
CA ASN A 83 -18.64 12.93 0.14
C ASN A 83 -19.07 14.40 0.16
N ASN A 84 -20.36 14.70 0.43
CA ASN A 84 -20.85 16.08 0.52
C ASN A 84 -20.32 16.83 1.75
N TRP A 85 -20.24 16.19 2.92
CA TRP A 85 -19.71 16.82 4.13
C TRP A 85 -18.22 17.14 4.00
N GLU A 86 -17.42 16.19 3.51
CA GLU A 86 -15.98 16.41 3.28
C GLU A 86 -15.78 17.55 2.26
N THR A 87 -16.56 17.56 1.17
CA THR A 87 -16.50 18.64 0.15
C THR A 87 -16.87 20.01 0.73
N VAL A 88 -17.95 20.12 1.50
CA VAL A 88 -18.39 21.41 2.07
C VAL A 88 -17.43 21.93 3.13
N MET A 89 -16.94 21.04 4.02
CA MET A 89 -15.93 21.39 5.00
C MET A 89 -14.66 21.87 4.30
N GLU A 90 -14.25 21.17 3.25
CA GLU A 90 -13.11 21.54 2.42
C GLU A 90 -13.32 22.89 1.74
N GLU A 91 -14.44 23.13 1.07
CA GLU A 91 -14.78 24.42 0.47
C GLU A 91 -14.80 25.55 1.50
N TYR A 92 -15.35 25.31 2.68
CA TYR A 92 -15.45 26.33 3.73
C TYR A 92 -14.07 26.67 4.31
N ILE A 93 -13.28 25.64 4.61
CA ILE A 93 -11.91 25.81 5.08
C ILE A 93 -11.09 26.51 4.01
N GLN A 94 -11.21 26.12 2.74
CA GLN A 94 -10.55 26.79 1.63
C GLN A 94 -10.95 28.26 1.53
N ARG A 95 -12.22 28.62 1.82
CA ARG A 95 -12.65 30.04 1.90
C ARG A 95 -11.99 30.79 3.06
N ILE A 96 -11.83 30.17 4.22
CA ILE A 96 -11.08 30.77 5.35
C ILE A 96 -9.62 30.99 4.95
N LEU A 97 -9.00 29.95 4.37
CA LEU A 97 -7.59 29.97 4.01
C LEU A 97 -7.29 30.93 2.86
N LYS A 98 -8.24 31.11 1.93
CA LYS A 98 -8.20 32.12 0.87
C LYS A 98 -8.27 33.55 1.38
N ASN A 99 -8.78 33.77 2.58
CA ASN A 99 -8.71 35.08 3.23
C ASN A 99 -7.38 35.30 3.98
N SER A 100 -6.59 34.23 4.17
CA SER A 100 -5.24 34.25 4.75
C SER A 100 -4.16 34.03 3.68
N ASN A 101 -4.24 34.76 2.56
CA ASN A 101 -3.36 34.67 1.37
C ASN A 101 -1.85 34.81 1.62
N GLU A 102 -1.42 34.99 2.86
CA GLU A 102 -0.01 35.10 3.27
C GLU A 102 0.56 33.77 3.83
N LEU A 103 -0.27 32.75 4.07
CA LEU A 103 0.21 31.48 4.61
C LEU A 103 0.73 30.57 3.49
N PRO A 104 1.97 30.07 3.58
CA PRO A 104 2.47 28.98 2.73
C PRO A 104 1.49 27.80 2.64
N GLU A 105 1.42 27.13 1.49
CA GLU A 105 0.52 26.00 1.23
C GLU A 105 0.57 24.92 2.32
N TYR A 106 1.76 24.67 2.89
CA TYR A 106 1.89 23.72 3.99
C TYR A 106 1.15 24.13 5.27
N PHE A 107 1.11 25.43 5.59
CA PHE A 107 0.34 25.96 6.72
C PHE A 107 -1.15 25.98 6.43
N GLN A 108 -1.55 26.10 5.17
CA GLN A 108 -2.96 26.03 4.77
C GLN A 108 -3.51 24.62 5.02
N ASP A 109 -2.78 23.58 4.64
CA ASP A 109 -3.14 22.18 4.93
C ASP A 109 -3.22 21.91 6.44
N GLU A 110 -2.27 22.44 7.20
CA GLU A 110 -2.20 22.29 8.66
C GLU A 110 -3.37 23.00 9.34
N ALA A 111 -3.63 24.25 8.96
CA ALA A 111 -4.78 25.01 9.42
C ALA A 111 -6.09 24.30 9.05
N LYS A 112 -6.18 23.65 7.88
CA LYS A 112 -7.38 22.90 7.45
C LYS A 112 -7.72 21.75 8.38
N GLU A 113 -6.75 20.92 8.72
CA GLU A 113 -7.00 19.81 9.63
C GLU A 113 -7.26 20.29 11.05
N TRP A 114 -6.44 21.25 11.50
CA TRP A 114 -6.60 21.88 12.79
C TRP A 114 -8.03 22.39 12.91
N ILE A 115 -8.50 23.21 11.97
CA ILE A 115 -9.88 23.69 11.89
C ILE A 115 -10.86 22.52 11.93
N SER A 116 -10.72 21.54 11.03
CA SER A 116 -11.62 20.37 10.95
C SER A 116 -11.81 19.69 12.31
N ARG A 117 -10.73 19.45 13.06
CA ARG A 117 -10.77 18.81 14.37
C ARG A 117 -11.53 19.63 15.41
N HIS A 118 -11.34 20.95 15.42
CA HIS A 118 -12.04 21.85 16.33
C HIS A 118 -13.52 21.93 16.01
N ILE A 119 -13.86 21.94 14.73
CA ILE A 119 -15.24 21.82 14.26
C ILE A 119 -15.85 20.52 14.77
N PHE A 120 -15.13 19.40 14.66
CA PHE A 120 -15.62 18.11 15.14
C PHE A 120 -15.78 18.06 16.66
N GLU A 121 -14.81 18.55 17.45
CA GLU A 121 -14.94 18.63 18.91
C GLU A 121 -16.16 19.49 19.30
N TYR A 122 -16.32 20.63 18.63
CA TYR A 122 -17.43 21.55 18.87
C TYR A 122 -18.79 20.97 18.47
N LEU A 123 -18.90 20.34 17.30
CA LEU A 123 -20.12 19.68 16.83
C LEU A 123 -20.50 18.51 17.73
N SER A 124 -19.52 17.71 18.15
CA SER A 124 -19.73 16.61 19.08
C SER A 124 -20.30 17.13 20.40
N TYR A 125 -19.77 18.24 20.90
CA TYR A 125 -20.29 18.93 22.08
C TYR A 125 -21.71 19.46 21.88
N CYS A 126 -21.99 20.16 20.77
CA CYS A 126 -23.32 20.72 20.49
C CYS A 126 -24.37 19.64 20.35
N ARG A 127 -24.05 18.53 19.66
CA ARG A 127 -24.95 17.38 19.51
C ARG A 127 -25.24 16.75 20.87
N ARG A 128 -24.23 16.63 21.73
CA ARG A 128 -24.38 16.16 23.10
C ARG A 128 -25.40 16.99 23.87
N LEU A 129 -25.30 18.31 23.79
CA LEU A 129 -26.24 19.22 24.44
C LEU A 129 -27.63 19.20 23.82
N GLU A 130 -27.73 19.05 22.51
CA GLU A 130 -29.00 18.90 21.80
C GLU A 130 -29.78 17.68 22.31
N VAL A 131 -29.11 16.54 22.47
CA VAL A 131 -29.71 15.33 23.08
C VAL A 131 -30.12 15.58 24.54
N LEU A 132 -29.29 16.26 25.32
CA LEU A 132 -29.59 16.50 26.75
C LEU A 132 -30.77 17.45 26.95
N THR A 133 -30.85 18.50 26.15
CA THR A 133 -31.77 19.61 26.38
C THR A 133 -33.02 19.54 25.52
N GLY A 134 -32.97 18.80 24.40
CA GLY A 134 -33.97 18.88 23.33
C GLY A 134 -33.94 20.19 22.55
N LEU A 135 -32.95 21.05 22.79
CA LEU A 135 -32.77 22.30 22.06
C LEU A 135 -31.89 22.06 20.85
N SER A 136 -32.21 22.75 19.76
CA SER A 136 -31.40 22.65 18.55
C SER A 136 -29.95 23.09 18.80
N ARG A 137 -29.01 22.43 18.11
CA ARG A 137 -27.59 22.83 18.09
C ARG A 137 -27.34 24.34 17.87
N TYR A 138 -28.20 25.02 17.11
CA TYR A 138 -28.15 26.48 16.90
C TYR A 138 -28.21 27.29 18.20
N PHE A 139 -28.91 26.77 19.21
CA PHE A 139 -28.99 27.44 20.51
C PHE A 139 -27.62 27.54 21.19
N PHE A 140 -26.75 26.54 21.02
CA PHE A 140 -25.46 26.45 21.72
C PHE A 140 -24.33 27.25 21.07
N VAL A 141 -24.64 27.92 19.98
CA VAL A 141 -23.63 28.52 19.10
C VAL A 141 -23.21 29.89 19.54
N ASP A 142 -24.15 30.59 20.15
CA ASP A 142 -23.92 31.88 20.79
C ASP A 142 -23.23 31.72 22.16
N PHE A 143 -23.13 30.49 22.70
CA PHE A 143 -22.52 30.25 24.02
C PHE A 143 -21.02 30.03 24.00
N VAL A 144 -20.48 29.54 22.87
CA VAL A 144 -19.04 29.29 22.74
C VAL A 144 -18.32 30.56 22.34
N THR A 145 -17.36 30.92 23.18
CA THR A 145 -16.49 32.08 23.13
C THR A 145 -15.03 31.62 23.05
N ASN A 146 -14.10 32.53 22.76
CA ASN A 146 -12.68 32.20 22.68
C ASN A 146 -12.09 31.75 24.03
N GLU A 147 -12.66 32.20 25.13
CA GLU A 147 -12.21 31.83 26.49
C GLU A 147 -12.56 30.38 26.84
N ASP A 148 -13.48 29.76 26.08
CA ASP A 148 -13.83 28.36 26.25
C ASP A 148 -12.83 27.42 25.60
N TRP A 149 -11.86 27.92 24.84
CA TRP A 149 -10.84 27.09 24.24
C TRP A 149 -9.56 27.19 25.08
N ASN A 150 -9.06 26.04 25.51
CA ASN A 150 -7.79 25.98 26.20
C ASN A 150 -6.63 26.17 25.22
N THR A 151 -5.42 26.21 25.77
CA THR A 151 -4.17 26.49 25.04
C THR A 151 -3.78 25.37 24.07
N GLU A 152 -4.39 24.20 24.21
CA GLU A 152 -4.23 23.04 23.32
C GLU A 152 -5.29 23.04 22.21
N GLY A 153 -6.12 24.09 22.12
CA GLY A 153 -7.23 24.17 21.17
C GLY A 153 -8.44 23.32 21.57
N ARG A 154 -8.68 23.07 22.85
CA ARG A 154 -9.77 22.18 23.27
C ARG A 154 -10.85 22.94 23.99
N LEU A 155 -12.10 22.55 23.75
CA LEU A 155 -13.23 23.14 24.44
C LEU A 155 -13.20 22.76 25.94
N ASP A 156 -13.15 23.75 26.81
CA ASP A 156 -13.34 23.61 28.25
C ASP A 156 -14.84 23.35 28.51
N GLU A 157 -15.21 22.09 28.38
CA GLU A 157 -16.58 21.64 28.53
C GLU A 157 -17.16 22.00 29.91
N LYS A 158 -16.32 22.19 30.94
CA LYS A 158 -16.76 22.58 32.28
C LYS A 158 -17.23 24.03 32.29
N ILE A 159 -16.36 24.95 31.87
CA ILE A 159 -16.67 26.39 31.87
C ILE A 159 -17.94 26.64 31.06
N LEU A 160 -18.05 25.97 29.91
CA LEU A 160 -19.20 26.08 29.04
C LEU A 160 -20.47 25.47 29.66
N ALA A 161 -20.38 24.31 30.31
CA ALA A 161 -21.51 23.72 31.02
C ALA A 161 -21.98 24.60 32.20
N GLU A 162 -21.04 25.17 32.96
CA GLU A 162 -21.35 26.10 34.06
C GLU A 162 -22.03 27.38 33.54
N ARG A 163 -21.56 27.93 32.41
CA ARG A 163 -22.19 29.08 31.75
C ARG A 163 -23.59 28.76 31.24
N LEU A 164 -23.78 27.59 30.62
CA LEU A 164 -25.09 27.13 30.17
C LEU A 164 -26.06 26.97 31.34
N ILE A 165 -25.61 26.40 32.46
CA ILE A 165 -26.43 26.25 33.67
C ILE A 165 -26.80 27.60 34.28
N ALA A 166 -25.96 28.63 34.12
CA ALA A 166 -26.26 29.98 34.56
C ALA A 166 -27.33 30.67 33.70
N ASP A 167 -27.57 30.21 32.48
CA ASP A 167 -28.54 30.82 31.57
C ASP A 167 -29.99 30.47 31.96
N GLU A 168 -30.77 31.50 32.24
CA GLU A 168 -32.17 31.36 32.67
C GLU A 168 -33.13 30.97 31.53
N ARG A 169 -32.71 31.09 30.26
CA ARG A 169 -33.49 30.62 29.10
C ARG A 169 -33.65 29.10 29.10
N LEU A 170 -32.74 28.38 29.76
CA LEU A 170 -32.87 26.94 29.96
C LEU A 170 -33.83 26.62 31.11
N THR A 171 -34.66 25.61 30.95
CA THR A 171 -35.52 25.13 32.04
C THR A 171 -34.69 24.54 33.18
N VAL A 172 -35.25 24.47 34.39
CA VAL A 172 -34.57 23.85 35.54
C VAL A 172 -34.21 22.39 35.22
N LEU A 173 -35.10 21.67 34.52
CA LEU A 173 -34.85 20.30 34.05
C LEU A 173 -33.66 20.21 33.09
N GLN A 174 -33.58 21.09 32.09
CA GLN A 174 -32.45 21.12 31.13
C GLN A 174 -31.13 21.41 31.84
N ARG A 175 -31.10 22.42 32.73
CA ARG A 175 -29.93 22.76 33.53
C ARG A 175 -29.52 21.61 34.46
N TYR A 176 -30.50 20.93 35.05
CA TYR A 176 -30.25 19.74 35.87
C TYR A 176 -29.61 18.61 35.05
N ARG A 177 -30.10 18.36 33.82
CA ARG A 177 -29.52 17.34 32.93
C ARG A 177 -28.04 17.64 32.60
N ILE A 178 -27.72 18.88 32.26
CA ILE A 178 -26.33 19.32 32.01
C ILE A 178 -25.48 19.11 33.28
N ALA A 179 -25.98 19.54 34.44
CA ALA A 179 -25.26 19.40 35.72
C ALA A 179 -24.98 17.94 36.09
N CYS A 180 -25.90 17.01 35.75
CA CYS A 180 -25.70 15.58 35.93
C CYS A 180 -24.63 15.02 34.99
N THR A 181 -24.70 15.30 33.69
CA THR A 181 -23.75 14.79 32.69
C THR A 181 -22.32 15.25 32.95
N TYR A 182 -22.14 16.47 33.44
CA TYR A 182 -20.82 17.01 33.80
C TYR A 182 -20.44 16.78 35.28
N CYS A 183 -21.23 16.02 36.04
CA CYS A 183 -20.97 15.75 37.46
C CYS A 183 -20.76 17.00 38.34
N LEU A 184 -21.44 18.11 38.05
CA LEU A 184 -21.33 19.38 38.78
C LEU A 184 -22.07 19.32 40.13
N THR A 185 -21.41 18.80 41.17
CA THR A 185 -21.98 18.38 42.46
C THR A 185 -22.87 19.42 43.14
N SER A 186 -22.39 20.66 43.26
CA SER A 186 -23.08 21.74 43.97
C SER A 186 -24.34 22.18 43.21
N LEU A 187 -24.21 22.35 41.90
CA LEU A 187 -25.29 22.79 41.01
C LEU A 187 -26.37 21.72 40.88
N ARG A 188 -25.98 20.45 40.72
CA ARG A 188 -26.92 19.32 40.60
C ARG A 188 -27.85 19.20 41.80
N ARG A 189 -27.32 19.27 43.04
CA ARG A 189 -28.13 19.22 44.27
C ARG A 189 -29.08 20.40 44.38
N ARG A 190 -28.61 21.60 44.02
CA ARG A 190 -29.43 22.81 44.03
C ARG A 190 -30.57 22.72 43.03
N LEU A 191 -30.28 22.34 41.80
CA LEU A 191 -31.25 22.23 40.71
C LEU A 191 -32.27 21.10 40.98
N TRP A 192 -31.84 19.96 41.54
CA TRP A 192 -32.75 18.89 41.94
C TRP A 192 -33.86 19.37 42.88
N ARG A 193 -33.52 20.21 43.87
CA ARG A 193 -34.47 20.79 44.83
C ARG A 193 -35.46 21.75 44.17
N GLN A 194 -35.10 22.34 43.03
CA GLN A 194 -35.93 23.25 42.26
C GLN A 194 -36.87 22.54 41.28
N LEU A 195 -36.57 21.28 40.92
CA LEU A 195 -37.47 20.49 40.06
C LEU A 195 -38.82 20.23 40.74
N THR A 196 -39.87 20.30 39.93
CA THR A 196 -41.23 19.92 40.33
C THR A 196 -41.33 18.41 40.59
N PRO A 197 -42.32 17.95 41.38
CA PRO A 197 -42.57 16.52 41.58
C PRO A 197 -42.79 15.76 40.26
N GLU A 198 -43.42 16.37 39.27
CA GLU A 198 -43.69 15.81 37.95
C GLU A 198 -42.40 15.62 37.16
N GLU A 199 -41.52 16.63 37.11
CA GLU A 199 -40.21 16.54 36.46
C GLU A 199 -39.29 15.52 37.15
N ARG A 200 -39.32 15.44 38.48
CA ARG A 200 -38.61 14.38 39.21
C ARG A 200 -39.18 13.01 38.89
N SER A 201 -40.49 12.89 38.70
CA SER A 201 -41.15 11.63 38.36
C SER A 201 -40.84 11.21 36.92
N SER A 202 -40.83 12.14 35.96
CA SER A 202 -40.50 11.86 34.55
C SER A 202 -39.05 11.39 34.36
N LEU A 203 -38.13 11.86 35.21
CA LEU A 203 -36.75 11.35 35.25
C LEU A 203 -36.63 9.90 35.78
N ASN A 204 -37.72 9.32 36.29
CA ASN A 204 -37.77 7.99 36.92
C ASN A 204 -38.73 7.00 36.25
N GLN A 205 -39.51 7.41 35.23
CA GLN A 205 -40.63 6.61 34.70
C GLN A 205 -40.24 5.40 33.82
N ASN A 206 -38.96 5.03 33.72
CA ASN A 206 -38.52 3.94 32.87
C ASN A 206 -38.27 2.65 33.66
N ASP A 207 -39.35 1.94 33.99
CA ASP A 207 -39.28 0.50 34.27
C ASP A 207 -39.07 -0.33 32.98
N ASP A 208 -39.11 0.32 31.80
CA ASP A 208 -38.80 -0.31 30.51
C ASP A 208 -37.32 -0.07 30.11
N PRO A 209 -36.46 -1.12 30.12
CA PRO A 209 -35.07 -1.04 29.68
C PRO A 209 -34.92 -0.53 28.23
N LEU A 210 -35.94 -0.68 27.38
CA LEU A 210 -35.88 -0.25 25.99
C LEU A 210 -36.13 1.26 25.82
N LEU A 211 -36.80 1.91 26.78
CA LEU A 211 -36.96 3.38 26.83
C LEU A 211 -35.82 4.06 27.60
N THR A 212 -34.99 3.32 28.34
CA THR A 212 -33.79 3.87 29.00
C THR A 212 -32.72 4.35 28.02
N PHE A 213 -32.79 3.97 26.74
CA PHE A 213 -31.86 4.43 25.71
C PHE A 213 -32.02 5.92 25.36
N GLU A 214 -33.20 6.52 25.56
CA GLU A 214 -33.41 7.96 25.31
C GLU A 214 -32.81 8.86 26.40
N TYR A 215 -32.47 8.29 27.57
CA TYR A 215 -32.00 9.06 28.71
C TYR A 215 -30.49 8.94 28.88
N ASN A 216 -29.83 10.10 29.01
CA ASN A 216 -28.41 10.16 29.36
C ASN A 216 -28.15 9.41 30.68
N ARG A 217 -27.25 8.42 30.65
CA ARG A 217 -26.95 7.52 31.78
C ARG A 217 -26.59 8.27 33.06
N SER A 218 -25.85 9.37 32.93
CA SER A 218 -25.47 10.22 34.06
C SER A 218 -26.70 10.88 34.71
N VAL A 219 -27.66 11.36 33.91
CA VAL A 219 -28.90 11.97 34.41
C VAL A 219 -29.72 10.95 35.18
N LEU A 220 -29.89 9.76 34.62
CA LEU A 220 -30.65 8.68 35.24
C LEU A 220 -30.03 8.29 36.59
N PHE A 221 -28.72 8.01 36.57
CA PHE A 221 -27.95 7.62 37.75
C PHE A 221 -28.07 8.63 38.90
N TRP A 222 -27.83 9.90 38.62
CA TRP A 222 -27.89 10.93 39.65
C TRP A 222 -29.31 11.18 40.17
N SER A 223 -30.33 11.04 39.32
CA SER A 223 -31.74 11.21 39.73
C SER A 223 -32.18 10.10 40.70
N TYR A 224 -31.79 8.85 40.43
CA TYR A 224 -32.01 7.74 41.37
C TYR A 224 -31.28 7.96 42.69
N HIS A 225 -30.01 8.38 42.63
CA HIS A 225 -29.22 8.65 43.82
C HIS A 225 -29.85 9.75 44.70
N MET A 226 -30.30 10.86 44.10
CA MET A 226 -30.91 11.98 44.84
C MET A 226 -32.27 11.64 45.47
N LYS A 227 -32.97 10.62 44.96
CA LYS A 227 -34.23 10.12 45.54
C LYS A 227 -34.01 9.26 46.79
N GLY A 228 -32.77 8.91 47.12
CA GLY A 228 -32.45 7.97 48.20
C GLY A 228 -32.79 6.52 47.85
N GLY A 229 -32.94 6.20 46.55
CA GLY A 229 -33.09 4.82 46.10
C GLY A 229 -31.80 4.02 46.32
N ARG A 230 -31.91 2.75 46.71
CA ARG A 230 -30.75 1.84 46.72
C ARG A 230 -30.37 1.55 45.26
N HIS A 231 -29.21 2.08 44.89
CA HIS A 231 -28.45 2.00 43.63
C HIS A 231 -29.13 1.35 42.40
N TYR A 232 -29.18 2.14 41.31
CA TYR A 232 -29.26 1.60 39.95
C TYR A 232 -28.15 0.55 39.78
N LYS A 233 -28.48 -0.64 39.27
CA LYS A 233 -27.68 -1.89 39.20
C LYS A 233 -26.33 -1.80 38.44
N VAL A 234 -25.76 -0.63 38.20
CA VAL A 234 -24.55 -0.50 37.35
C VAL A 234 -23.31 -1.14 37.96
N SER A 235 -23.22 -1.21 39.28
CA SER A 235 -22.28 -2.08 40.00
C SER A 235 -22.86 -2.22 41.41
N GLY A 236 -22.70 -3.35 42.09
CA GLY A 236 -23.21 -3.55 43.46
C GLY A 236 -22.50 -2.69 44.52
N GLU A 237 -21.92 -1.55 44.14
CA GLU A 237 -20.99 -0.76 44.94
C GLU A 237 -21.72 0.30 45.77
N ALA A 238 -21.29 0.44 47.02
CA ALA A 238 -21.87 1.38 47.98
C ALA A 238 -21.53 2.86 47.66
N ASN A 239 -20.54 3.13 46.80
CA ASN A 239 -20.05 4.48 46.52
C ASN A 239 -20.67 5.07 45.23
N PRO A 240 -21.51 6.12 45.31
CA PRO A 240 -22.12 6.74 44.14
C PRO A 240 -21.11 7.40 43.19
N TRP A 241 -19.91 7.74 43.66
CA TRP A 241 -18.90 8.32 42.79
C TRP A 241 -18.24 7.28 41.89
N MET A 242 -18.26 5.99 42.27
CA MET A 242 -17.73 4.93 41.42
C MET A 242 -18.66 4.70 40.23
N GLY A 243 -19.96 4.52 40.50
CA GLY A 243 -20.96 4.44 39.44
C GLY A 243 -20.96 5.67 38.53
N ALA A 244 -20.73 6.87 39.07
CA ALA A 244 -20.60 8.08 38.25
C ALA A 244 -19.33 8.06 37.37
N ALA A 245 -18.19 7.59 37.90
CA ALA A 245 -16.96 7.43 37.13
C ALA A 245 -17.14 6.39 36.03
N GLU A 246 -17.75 5.24 36.31
CA GLU A 246 -18.03 4.21 35.30
C GLU A 246 -18.91 4.75 34.17
N ILE A 247 -19.97 5.46 34.52
CA ILE A 247 -20.84 6.09 33.53
C ILE A 247 -20.09 7.13 32.72
N ALA A 248 -19.24 7.95 33.36
CA ALA A 248 -18.42 8.91 32.65
C ALA A 248 -17.49 8.23 31.64
N VAL A 249 -16.91 7.07 31.99
CA VAL A 249 -16.15 6.20 31.07
C VAL A 249 -17.00 5.78 29.90
N TYR A 250 -18.17 5.18 30.13
CA TYR A 250 -19.05 4.80 29.04
C TYR A 250 -19.42 5.96 28.14
N ASP A 251 -19.71 7.13 28.73
CA ASP A 251 -20.11 8.34 28.03
C ASP A 251 -18.91 9.09 27.38
N GLY A 252 -17.68 8.58 27.52
CA GLY A 252 -16.43 9.21 27.06
C GLY A 252 -16.26 10.65 27.54
N ASN A 253 -16.76 10.96 28.74
CA ASN A 253 -16.73 12.29 29.33
C ASN A 253 -15.55 12.42 30.30
N VAL A 254 -14.42 12.90 29.79
CA VAL A 254 -13.17 13.08 30.56
C VAL A 254 -13.38 13.98 31.77
N PHE A 255 -14.22 15.01 31.65
CA PHE A 255 -14.47 15.94 32.75
C PHE A 255 -15.28 15.28 33.88
N ALA A 256 -16.38 14.62 33.54
CA ALA A 256 -17.20 13.91 34.51
C ALA A 256 -16.39 12.82 35.21
N LEU A 257 -15.48 12.15 34.49
CA LEU A 257 -14.54 11.20 35.09
C LEU A 257 -13.64 11.92 36.10
N ARG A 258 -12.99 13.03 35.74
CA ARG A 258 -12.11 13.81 36.63
C ARG A 258 -12.82 14.26 37.90
N GLU A 259 -14.04 14.80 37.78
CA GLU A 259 -14.79 15.26 38.96
C GLU A 259 -15.24 14.09 39.82
N SER A 260 -15.73 13.00 39.22
CA SER A 260 -16.08 11.79 39.98
C SER A 260 -14.86 11.23 40.69
N TRP A 261 -13.70 11.24 40.02
CA TRP A 261 -12.42 10.79 40.54
C TRP A 261 -11.94 11.58 41.76
N LYS A 262 -12.00 12.92 41.69
CA LYS A 262 -11.66 13.79 42.83
C LYS A 262 -12.50 13.47 44.07
N ASN A 263 -13.77 13.13 43.87
CA ASN A 263 -14.67 12.77 44.98
C ASN A 263 -14.50 11.31 45.45
N LEU A 264 -13.91 10.44 44.62
CA LEU A 264 -13.53 9.07 44.98
C LEU A 264 -12.29 8.99 45.87
N GLN A 265 -11.36 9.95 45.76
CA GLN A 265 -10.06 9.92 46.47
C GLN A 265 -10.17 9.74 48.00
N PHE A 266 -11.30 10.07 48.61
CA PHE A 266 -11.53 9.90 50.05
C PHE A 266 -12.00 8.50 50.46
N CYS A 267 -12.35 7.63 49.51
CA CYS A 267 -12.97 6.32 49.77
C CYS A 267 -12.39 5.18 48.92
N ARG A 268 -11.31 5.43 48.18
CA ARG A 268 -10.75 4.49 47.21
C ARG A 268 -10.18 3.25 47.89
N GLN A 269 -10.55 2.09 47.39
CA GLN A 269 -9.82 0.84 47.60
C GLN A 269 -9.01 0.53 46.35
N GLY A 270 -7.77 0.05 46.51
CA GLY A 270 -6.73 0.08 45.47
C GLY A 270 -7.13 -0.48 44.09
N GLU A 271 -8.00 -1.49 43.99
CA GLU A 271 -8.25 -2.12 42.68
C GLU A 271 -9.15 -1.30 41.74
N GLU A 272 -9.85 -0.31 42.26
CA GLU A 272 -10.91 0.40 41.56
C GLU A 272 -10.42 1.17 40.32
N ALA A 273 -9.20 1.68 40.37
CA ALA A 273 -8.65 2.45 39.26
C ALA A 273 -8.25 1.62 38.07
N SER A 274 -7.59 0.49 38.34
CA SER A 274 -7.21 -0.45 37.28
C SER A 274 -8.45 -0.92 36.53
N ASN A 275 -9.50 -1.31 37.27
CA ASN A 275 -10.79 -1.69 36.71
C ASN A 275 -11.40 -0.57 35.84
N MET A 276 -11.31 0.68 36.29
CA MET A 276 -11.79 1.83 35.53
C MET A 276 -10.98 2.04 34.24
N ALA A 277 -9.66 1.94 34.30
CA ALA A 277 -8.81 2.05 33.11
C ALA A 277 -9.07 0.90 32.13
N PHE A 278 -9.32 -0.31 32.62
CA PHE A 278 -9.68 -1.45 31.79
C PHE A 278 -11.04 -1.25 31.09
N ARG A 279 -12.01 -0.66 31.78
CA ARG A 279 -13.29 -0.26 31.16
C ARG A 279 -13.08 0.81 30.09
N CYS A 280 -12.29 1.85 30.37
CA CYS A 280 -11.91 2.87 29.37
C CYS A 280 -11.30 2.23 28.13
N PHE A 281 -10.37 1.30 28.35
CA PHE A 281 -9.69 0.56 27.31
C PHE A 281 -10.65 -0.26 26.45
N ASN A 282 -11.60 -0.95 27.07
CA ASN A 282 -12.60 -1.75 26.35
C ASN A 282 -13.51 -0.88 25.49
N GLN A 283 -14.00 0.23 26.05
CA GLN A 283 -14.82 1.18 25.30
C GLN A 283 -14.04 1.79 24.14
N TRP A 284 -12.78 2.12 24.37
CA TRP A 284 -11.88 2.56 23.32
C TRP A 284 -11.74 1.54 22.19
N LYS A 285 -11.50 0.25 22.50
CA LYS A 285 -11.39 -0.82 21.51
C LYS A 285 -12.66 -0.95 20.66
N ILE A 286 -13.82 -0.85 21.31
CA ILE A 286 -15.12 -0.86 20.62
C ILE A 286 -15.22 0.33 19.67
N CYS A 287 -14.83 1.53 20.12
CA CYS A 287 -14.85 2.74 19.31
C CYS A 287 -13.86 2.71 18.14
N LYS A 288 -12.72 2.04 18.29
CA LYS A 288 -11.72 1.85 17.22
C LYS A 288 -12.15 0.83 16.18
N ALA A 289 -12.67 -0.32 16.61
CA ALA A 289 -13.07 -1.40 15.71
C ALA A 289 -14.24 -1.00 14.80
N SER A 290 -15.10 -0.10 15.29
CA SER A 290 -16.03 0.62 14.44
C SER A 290 -15.30 1.76 13.74
N ASP A 291 -15.31 1.77 12.42
CA ASP A 291 -14.92 2.95 11.64
C ASP A 291 -15.72 4.16 12.13
N TRP A 292 -15.13 4.99 12.97
CA TRP A 292 -15.85 6.05 13.69
C TRP A 292 -16.43 7.08 12.70
N LYS A 293 -15.81 7.22 11.51
CA LYS A 293 -16.37 7.98 10.39
C LYS A 293 -17.70 7.36 9.91
N ARG A 294 -17.82 6.02 9.87
CA ARG A 294 -19.09 5.31 9.60
C ARG A 294 -20.16 5.54 10.65
N LYS A 295 -19.81 5.54 11.94
CA LYS A 295 -20.78 5.76 13.03
C LYS A 295 -21.29 7.20 13.07
N LEU A 296 -20.43 8.18 12.80
CA LEU A 296 -20.78 9.60 12.85
C LEU A 296 -21.65 10.07 11.68
N LEU A 297 -21.77 9.29 10.60
CA LEU A 297 -22.63 9.59 9.44
C LEU A 297 -23.86 8.68 9.35
N ALA A 298 -23.82 7.51 10.00
CA ALA A 298 -25.03 6.74 10.32
C ALA A 298 -25.98 7.48 11.29
N LEU A 299 -25.48 8.55 11.94
CA LEU A 299 -26.16 9.44 12.87
C LEU A 299 -27.44 10.11 12.35
N ASP A 300 -27.49 10.44 11.06
CA ASP A 300 -28.65 11.13 10.46
C ASP A 300 -29.59 10.17 9.70
N CYS A 301 -29.17 8.92 9.47
CA CYS A 301 -29.91 7.96 8.66
C CYS A 301 -30.67 6.88 9.47
N TYR A 302 -30.38 6.71 10.76
CA TYR A 302 -31.00 5.68 11.60
C TYR A 302 -31.77 6.27 12.78
N SER A 303 -33.06 5.96 12.85
CA SER A 303 -33.95 6.20 13.99
C SER A 303 -33.74 5.22 15.16
N SER A 304 -32.60 4.53 15.22
CA SER A 304 -32.27 3.64 16.34
C SER A 304 -31.61 4.46 17.45
N PRO A 305 -32.01 4.29 18.72
CA PRO A 305 -31.46 5.03 19.85
C PRO A 305 -30.08 4.47 20.20
N TRP A 306 -29.05 4.91 19.48
CA TRP A 306 -27.66 4.57 19.77
C TRP A 306 -27.24 5.18 21.11
N THR A 307 -26.39 4.45 21.84
CA THR A 307 -25.91 4.86 23.16
C THR A 307 -24.81 5.91 23.04
N PHE A 308 -24.71 6.79 24.03
CA PHE A 308 -23.75 7.91 24.09
C PHE A 308 -22.27 7.51 23.84
N SER A 309 -21.91 6.25 24.13
CA SER A 309 -20.60 5.65 23.86
C SER A 309 -20.24 5.59 22.36
N ASP A 310 -21.22 5.60 21.46
CA ASP A 310 -21.00 5.51 20.02
C ASP A 310 -20.48 6.82 19.38
N PHE A 311 -20.48 7.93 20.13
CA PHE A 311 -20.07 9.27 19.68
C PHE A 311 -18.70 9.70 20.20
N CYS A 312 -18.04 8.85 20.99
CA CYS A 312 -16.80 9.22 21.64
C CYS A 312 -15.62 8.95 20.72
N LEU A 313 -14.89 10.01 20.36
CA LEU A 313 -13.66 9.89 19.59
C LEU A 313 -12.67 9.00 20.37
N PRO A 314 -11.91 8.12 19.70
CA PRO A 314 -10.85 7.34 20.35
C PRO A 314 -9.89 8.20 21.18
N THR A 315 -9.70 9.47 20.78
CA THR A 315 -8.92 10.48 21.51
C THR A 315 -9.49 10.81 22.90
N HIS A 316 -10.80 10.75 23.10
CA HIS A 316 -11.41 10.98 24.42
C HIS A 316 -11.01 9.88 25.38
N TYR A 317 -11.13 8.62 24.98
CA TYR A 317 -10.73 7.50 25.83
C TYR A 317 -9.23 7.48 26.09
N ALA A 318 -8.38 7.82 25.10
CA ALA A 318 -6.95 7.97 25.33
C ALA A 318 -6.66 9.01 26.42
N ARG A 319 -7.35 10.17 26.41
CA ARG A 319 -7.26 11.19 27.47
C ARG A 319 -7.73 10.67 28.83
N MET A 320 -8.78 9.85 28.86
CA MET A 320 -9.28 9.25 30.10
C MET A 320 -8.29 8.25 30.68
N ILE A 321 -7.69 7.41 29.84
CA ILE A 321 -6.65 6.46 30.25
C ILE A 321 -5.41 7.23 30.73
N SER A 322 -4.95 8.25 29.99
CA SER A 322 -3.84 9.12 30.45
C SER A 322 -4.13 9.77 31.80
N PHE A 323 -5.36 10.26 32.01
CA PHE A 323 -5.78 10.81 33.30
C PHE A 323 -5.74 9.75 34.40
N LEU A 324 -6.29 8.55 34.15
CA LEU A 324 -6.31 7.47 35.11
C LEU A 324 -4.88 7.04 35.48
N PHE A 325 -4.01 6.82 34.49
CA PHE A 325 -2.61 6.44 34.71
C PHE A 325 -1.85 7.49 35.53
N LYS A 326 -2.09 8.78 35.31
CA LYS A 326 -1.48 9.85 36.12
C LYS A 326 -1.92 9.82 37.59
N ASN A 327 -3.06 9.21 37.90
CA ASN A 327 -3.63 9.12 39.25
C ASN A 327 -3.59 7.70 39.84
N MET A 328 -2.93 6.77 39.15
CA MET A 328 -2.65 5.44 39.65
C MET A 328 -1.31 5.42 40.36
N ASP A 329 -1.22 4.65 41.44
CA ASP A 329 0.07 4.27 42.02
C ASP A 329 0.71 3.11 41.23
N GLU A 330 1.90 2.69 41.66
CA GLU A 330 2.67 1.63 40.98
C GLU A 330 1.94 0.29 41.02
N ASP A 331 1.32 -0.08 42.15
CA ASP A 331 0.59 -1.35 42.33
C ASP A 331 -0.66 -1.41 41.43
N GLU A 332 -1.37 -0.30 41.28
CA GLU A 332 -2.55 -0.20 40.41
C GLU A 332 -2.19 -0.26 38.92
N LEU A 333 -1.08 0.37 38.53
CA LEU A 333 -0.54 0.27 37.19
C LEU A 333 -0.11 -1.16 36.89
N GLU A 334 0.61 -1.80 37.82
CA GLU A 334 1.02 -3.20 37.72
C GLU A 334 -0.17 -4.11 37.44
N MET A 335 -1.21 -4.04 38.28
CA MET A 335 -2.39 -4.85 38.12
C MET A 335 -3.13 -4.57 36.80
N PHE A 336 -3.23 -3.30 36.37
CA PHE A 336 -3.82 -2.97 35.07
C PHE A 336 -3.05 -3.64 33.93
N PHE A 337 -1.72 -3.55 33.96
CA PHE A 337 -0.91 -4.15 32.93
C PHE A 337 -0.99 -5.67 33.00
N GLU A 338 -0.78 -6.31 34.15
CA GLU A 338 -0.93 -7.76 34.31
C GLU A 338 -2.25 -8.28 33.74
N GLU A 339 -3.37 -7.60 34.00
CA GLU A 339 -4.66 -7.96 33.43
C GLU A 339 -4.68 -7.81 31.90
N LEU A 340 -4.16 -6.70 31.38
CA LEU A 340 -4.02 -6.46 29.95
C LEU A 340 -3.16 -7.54 29.26
N LEU A 341 -2.07 -7.98 29.90
CA LEU A 341 -1.15 -8.99 29.37
C LEU A 341 -1.77 -10.38 29.42
N ALA A 342 -2.27 -10.77 30.60
CA ALA A 342 -2.68 -12.14 30.90
C ALA A 342 -3.94 -12.51 30.12
N LYS A 343 -4.88 -11.57 29.97
CA LYS A 343 -6.20 -11.89 29.41
C LYS A 343 -6.29 -11.70 27.90
N ARG A 344 -5.49 -10.81 27.29
CA ARG A 344 -5.86 -10.29 25.97
C ARG A 344 -4.76 -10.17 24.92
N LYS A 345 -3.47 -10.15 25.30
CA LYS A 345 -2.35 -9.91 24.35
C LYS A 345 -2.56 -8.66 23.48
N ASP A 346 -3.30 -7.66 23.98
CA ASP A 346 -3.74 -6.48 23.23
C ASP A 346 -2.70 -5.33 23.33
N TRP A 347 -1.44 -5.61 22.95
CA TRP A 347 -0.33 -4.63 22.98
C TRP A 347 -0.56 -3.42 22.07
N ASP A 348 -1.34 -3.62 21.01
CA ASP A 348 -1.65 -2.61 20.00
C ASP A 348 -2.24 -1.34 20.60
N ALA A 349 -2.84 -1.40 21.77
CA ALA A 349 -3.39 -0.23 22.41
C ALA A 349 -2.32 0.71 22.99
N LEU A 350 -1.16 0.20 23.38
CA LEU A 350 -0.04 1.03 23.82
C LEU A 350 0.52 1.86 22.66
N ILE A 351 0.44 1.33 21.44
CA ILE A 351 0.83 2.01 20.19
C ILE A 351 -0.05 3.27 19.94
N TYR A 352 -1.24 3.38 20.54
CA TYR A 352 -2.08 4.58 20.40
C TYR A 352 -1.65 5.74 21.26
N PHE A 353 -0.91 5.50 22.34
CA PHE A 353 -0.23 6.58 23.01
C PHE A 353 0.86 7.19 22.14
N LEU A 354 1.30 6.48 21.09
CA LEU A 354 2.17 7.09 20.10
C LEU A 354 1.43 8.10 19.20
N ASP A 355 0.09 8.11 19.15
CA ASP A 355 -0.65 9.09 18.34
C ASP A 355 -0.67 10.44 19.04
N TRP A 356 -0.52 11.51 18.27
CA TRP A 356 -0.77 12.86 18.78
C TRP A 356 -2.24 12.97 19.22
N PRO A 357 -2.54 13.62 20.36
CA PRO A 357 -1.68 14.40 21.26
C PRO A 357 -1.16 13.59 22.46
N ASN A 358 -1.24 12.25 22.42
CA ASN A 358 -1.00 11.41 23.58
C ASN A 358 0.49 11.05 23.79
N LEU A 359 1.36 11.50 22.87
CA LEU A 359 2.76 11.11 22.82
C LEU A 359 3.57 11.56 24.04
N ASP A 360 3.17 12.66 24.70
CA ASP A 360 3.73 13.09 25.98
C ASP A 360 3.53 12.08 27.12
N TYR A 361 2.49 11.24 27.02
CA TYR A 361 2.21 10.18 27.99
C TYR A 361 2.92 8.88 27.65
N PHE A 362 3.35 8.71 26.39
CA PHE A 362 3.90 7.45 25.92
C PHE A 362 5.22 7.10 26.61
N LEU A 363 6.23 7.99 26.59
CA LEU A 363 7.53 7.68 27.19
C LEU A 363 7.44 7.40 28.70
N PRO A 364 6.77 8.23 29.53
CA PRO A 364 6.57 7.92 30.93
C PRO A 364 5.88 6.58 31.15
N MET A 365 4.87 6.27 30.33
CA MET A 365 4.14 5.01 30.42
C MET A 365 5.04 3.81 30.10
N ILE A 366 5.74 3.82 28.97
CA ILE A 366 6.68 2.75 28.59
C ILE A 366 7.74 2.54 29.67
N LYS A 367 8.22 3.62 30.29
CA LYS A 367 9.17 3.54 31.39
C LYS A 367 8.55 2.82 32.60
N SER A 368 7.32 3.15 32.98
CA SER A 368 6.59 2.43 34.02
C SER A 368 6.34 0.97 33.64
N LEU A 369 6.08 0.66 32.37
CA LEU A 369 5.89 -0.73 31.91
C LEU A 369 7.10 -1.64 32.14
N GLN A 370 8.31 -1.07 32.19
CA GLN A 370 9.53 -1.86 32.31
C GLN A 370 9.58 -2.71 33.58
N SER A 371 8.95 -2.27 34.67
CA SER A 371 8.94 -2.99 35.94
C SER A 371 7.89 -4.10 36.03
N PHE A 372 6.82 -4.01 35.25
CA PHE A 372 5.62 -4.83 35.45
C PHE A 372 5.38 -5.89 34.38
N ILE A 373 5.95 -5.71 33.18
CA ILE A 373 5.65 -6.56 32.03
C ILE A 373 6.71 -7.67 31.88
N PRO A 374 6.33 -8.94 31.63
CA PRO A 374 7.26 -10.01 31.28
C PRO A 374 8.14 -9.63 30.10
N ASP A 375 9.41 -10.04 30.15
CA ASP A 375 10.43 -9.67 29.18
C ASP A 375 10.00 -9.86 27.71
N GLU A 376 9.29 -10.95 27.38
CA GLU A 376 8.86 -11.24 26.01
C GLU A 376 7.76 -10.29 25.50
N ALA A 377 6.88 -9.87 26.39
CA ALA A 377 5.84 -8.90 26.10
C ALA A 377 6.42 -7.50 25.89
N LEU A 378 7.32 -7.10 26.78
CA LEU A 378 7.98 -5.80 26.72
C LEU A 378 8.82 -5.66 25.43
N LYS A 379 9.46 -6.74 25.00
CA LYS A 379 10.11 -6.84 23.68
C LYS A 379 9.16 -6.45 22.54
N MET A 380 7.96 -7.02 22.49
CA MET A 380 6.99 -6.75 21.41
C MET A 380 6.53 -5.29 21.44
N VAL A 381 6.26 -4.75 22.64
CA VAL A 381 5.89 -3.35 22.81
C VAL A 381 6.97 -2.42 22.27
N TYR A 382 8.24 -2.65 22.60
CA TYR A 382 9.34 -1.83 22.08
C TYR A 382 9.46 -1.92 20.56
N LEU A 383 9.47 -3.14 20.00
CA LEU A 383 9.65 -3.32 18.55
C LEU A 383 8.52 -2.67 17.75
N GLU A 384 7.26 -2.92 18.13
CA GLU A 384 6.10 -2.33 17.46
C GLU A 384 6.05 -0.81 17.63
N SER A 385 6.49 -0.30 18.78
CA SER A 385 6.59 1.15 19.01
C SER A 385 7.66 1.80 18.14
N LEU A 386 8.83 1.18 18.02
CA LEU A 386 9.91 1.64 17.14
C LEU A 386 9.47 1.63 15.68
N LEU A 387 8.83 0.55 15.22
CA LEU A 387 8.29 0.43 13.87
C LEU A 387 7.21 1.46 13.59
N THR A 388 6.29 1.67 14.54
CA THR A 388 5.22 2.67 14.40
C THR A 388 5.80 4.07 14.35
N LEU A 389 6.74 4.40 15.23
CA LEU A 389 7.42 5.71 15.24
C LEU A 389 8.21 5.93 13.96
N ALA A 390 8.94 4.92 13.45
CA ALA A 390 9.64 5.01 12.18
C ALA A 390 8.67 5.22 11.01
N SER A 391 7.53 4.52 11.00
CA SER A 391 6.47 4.66 10.00
C SER A 391 5.87 6.06 10.01
N ARG A 392 5.54 6.56 11.20
CA ARG A 392 4.97 7.90 11.38
C ARG A 392 5.95 8.97 10.97
N HIS A 393 7.23 8.81 11.30
CA HIS A 393 8.31 9.66 10.84
C HIS A 393 8.44 9.67 9.30
N GLN A 394 8.44 8.50 8.65
CA GLN A 394 8.55 8.39 7.20
C GLN A 394 7.37 9.07 6.49
N THR A 395 6.15 8.85 6.99
CA THR A 395 4.94 9.48 6.47
C THR A 395 4.89 11.00 6.68
N GLN A 396 5.69 11.59 7.59
CA GLN A 396 5.84 13.06 7.65
C GLN A 396 6.65 13.60 6.46
N GLN A 397 7.59 12.81 5.93
CA GLN A 397 8.58 13.27 4.95
C GLN A 397 8.17 13.02 3.49
N GLU A 398 7.41 11.96 3.20
CA GLU A 398 7.13 11.51 1.81
C GLU A 398 5.99 12.26 1.05
N LEU A 399 5.51 13.41 1.52
CA LEU A 399 4.37 14.09 0.88
C LEU A 399 4.75 15.29 -0.02
N PRO A 400 5.03 15.01 -1.31
CA PRO A 400 4.60 15.86 -2.42
C PRO A 400 3.63 15.18 -3.40
N ARG A 401 3.29 13.89 -3.24
CA ARG A 401 2.57 13.11 -4.29
C ARG A 401 1.09 12.78 -4.02
N TYR A 402 0.54 13.11 -2.85
CA TYR A 402 -0.89 12.96 -2.58
C TYR A 402 -1.45 14.25 -1.96
N PRO A 403 -2.07 15.14 -2.77
CA PRO A 403 -2.58 16.43 -2.27
C PRO A 403 -3.71 16.30 -1.24
N ASN A 404 -4.32 15.11 -1.06
CA ASN A 404 -5.54 14.95 -0.26
C ASN A 404 -5.40 14.05 1.00
N LYS A 405 -4.18 13.60 1.37
CA LYS A 405 -3.95 12.89 2.65
C LYS A 405 -3.12 13.77 3.59
N ILE A 406 -3.83 14.26 4.59
CA ILE A 406 -3.54 15.36 5.50
C ILE A 406 -2.25 15.16 6.33
N LYS A 407 -1.48 16.25 6.49
CA LYS A 407 -0.26 16.43 7.30
C LYS A 407 -0.49 16.42 8.82
N ILE A 408 -1.13 15.38 9.37
CA ILE A 408 -1.34 15.28 10.84
C ILE A 408 -0.01 15.24 11.62
N ASN A 409 1.02 14.66 11.00
CA ASN A 409 2.23 14.36 11.74
C ASN A 409 3.18 15.55 11.90
N GLY A 410 3.12 16.62 11.09
CA GLY A 410 4.12 17.70 11.06
C GLY A 410 4.33 18.47 12.38
N LEU A 411 3.35 18.42 13.29
CA LEU A 411 3.37 19.11 14.58
C LEU A 411 4.21 18.42 15.66
N TYR A 412 4.58 17.15 15.47
CA TYR A 412 5.29 16.40 16.49
C TYR A 412 6.58 15.79 16.00
N ASP A 413 7.61 15.98 16.80
CA ASP A 413 8.95 15.46 16.58
C ASP A 413 8.99 13.95 16.91
N TYR A 414 8.34 13.14 16.07
CA TYR A 414 8.38 11.68 16.15
C TYR A 414 9.82 11.15 16.12
N ARG A 415 10.73 11.86 15.45
CA ARG A 415 12.17 11.59 15.45
C ARG A 415 12.76 11.69 16.85
N SER A 416 12.48 12.77 17.59
CA SER A 416 12.96 12.97 18.96
C SER A 416 12.37 11.93 19.91
N VAL A 417 11.10 11.56 19.76
CA VAL A 417 10.52 10.49 20.58
C VAL A 417 11.10 9.13 20.22
N LEU A 418 11.33 8.83 18.95
CA LEU A 418 12.01 7.62 18.52
C LEU A 418 13.43 7.54 19.10
N ARG A 419 14.17 8.64 19.10
CA ARG A 419 15.49 8.75 19.71
C ARG A 419 15.43 8.50 21.23
N LYS A 420 14.54 9.19 21.94
CA LYS A 420 14.37 9.00 23.39
C LYS A 420 13.96 7.58 23.72
N LEU A 421 13.01 7.02 22.98
CA LEU A 421 12.58 5.63 23.16
C LEU A 421 13.74 4.68 22.98
N TRP A 422 14.53 4.82 21.90
CA TRP A 422 15.72 3.99 21.68
C TRP A 422 16.72 4.13 22.82
N ASP A 423 16.97 5.36 23.29
CA ASP A 423 17.93 5.62 24.38
C ASP A 423 17.51 5.01 25.71
N GLU A 424 16.22 5.08 26.02
CA GLU A 424 15.63 4.53 27.24
C GLU A 424 15.38 3.02 27.16
N THR A 425 15.40 2.43 25.95
CA THR A 425 15.21 0.99 25.74
C THR A 425 16.40 0.22 26.32
N PRO A 426 16.19 -0.72 27.27
CA PRO A 426 17.27 -1.54 27.80
C PRO A 426 18.01 -2.33 26.71
N LYS A 427 19.35 -2.46 26.85
CA LYS A 427 20.23 -3.12 25.86
C LYS A 427 19.76 -4.53 25.48
N LYS A 428 19.19 -5.29 26.43
CA LYS A 428 18.65 -6.64 26.18
C LYS A 428 17.46 -6.68 25.22
N TYR A 429 16.78 -5.55 25.00
CA TYR A 429 15.68 -5.44 24.03
C TYR A 429 16.11 -4.82 22.69
N LYS A 430 17.12 -3.95 22.68
CA LYS A 430 17.66 -3.35 21.45
C LYS A 430 18.09 -4.39 20.41
N ARG A 431 18.64 -5.52 20.86
CA ARG A 431 19.02 -6.65 20.01
C ARG A 431 17.88 -7.19 19.13
N TYR A 432 16.62 -7.01 19.53
CA TYR A 432 15.48 -7.50 18.74
C TYR A 432 15.24 -6.66 17.49
N ALA A 433 15.81 -5.46 17.38
CA ALA A 433 15.87 -4.73 16.11
C ALA A 433 16.83 -5.38 15.08
N PHE A 434 17.60 -6.39 15.49
CA PHE A 434 18.62 -7.07 14.68
C PHE A 434 18.48 -8.59 14.65
N LYS A 435 17.48 -9.15 15.34
CA LYS A 435 17.38 -10.60 15.51
C LYS A 435 16.64 -11.21 14.33
N ASP A 436 17.33 -12.01 13.55
CA ASP A 436 16.73 -12.94 12.60
C ASP A 436 16.02 -14.05 13.38
N THR A 437 14.70 -13.97 13.53
CA THR A 437 13.94 -15.15 13.93
C THR A 437 13.70 -15.96 12.67
N THR A 438 14.23 -17.18 12.63
CA THR A 438 14.00 -18.17 11.57
C THR A 438 12.51 -18.53 11.35
N ASP A 439 11.60 -17.90 12.09
CA ASP A 439 10.16 -17.98 11.87
C ASP A 439 9.78 -17.09 10.68
N ALA A 440 9.33 -17.72 9.60
CA ALA A 440 8.87 -17.07 8.37
C ALA A 440 7.75 -16.01 8.58
N ASN A 441 7.19 -15.93 9.78
CA ASN A 441 6.14 -14.99 10.16
C ASN A 441 6.62 -13.68 10.82
N ILE A 442 7.94 -13.48 11.02
CA ILE A 442 8.44 -12.22 11.57
C ILE A 442 9.52 -11.61 10.67
N SER A 443 9.02 -10.91 9.64
CA SER A 443 9.79 -10.03 8.76
C SER A 443 9.91 -8.60 9.33
N LYS A 444 9.64 -8.41 10.63
CA LYS A 444 9.48 -7.09 11.26
C LYS A 444 10.80 -6.55 11.83
N GLU A 445 11.75 -7.40 12.17
CA GLU A 445 12.94 -7.06 12.95
C GLU A 445 13.93 -6.22 12.13
N TYR A 446 14.20 -6.58 10.87
CA TYR A 446 14.98 -5.75 9.95
C TYR A 446 14.18 -4.63 9.29
N ARG A 447 12.85 -4.68 9.40
CA ARG A 447 11.97 -3.66 8.83
C ARG A 447 12.24 -2.31 9.47
N PHE A 448 12.56 -2.25 10.76
CA PHE A 448 12.89 -0.99 11.44
C PHE A 448 14.11 -0.30 10.82
N LEU A 449 15.22 -1.03 10.66
CA LEU A 449 16.45 -0.52 10.03
C LEU A 449 16.20 -0.09 8.58
N THR A 450 15.45 -0.90 7.85
CA THR A 450 15.09 -0.63 6.46
C THR A 450 14.26 0.65 6.35
N MET A 451 13.25 0.81 7.22
CA MET A 451 12.40 2.01 7.29
C MET A 451 13.15 3.27 7.71
N LEU A 452 14.26 3.14 8.45
CA LEU A 452 15.11 4.29 8.75
C LEU A 452 15.88 4.78 7.51
N LEU A 453 16.27 3.89 6.60
CA LEU A 453 17.15 4.18 5.46
C LEU A 453 16.42 4.41 4.14
N GLU A 454 15.27 3.75 3.92
CA GLU A 454 14.42 3.93 2.73
C GLU A 454 13.76 5.32 2.69
N LYS A 455 13.90 6.13 3.76
CA LYS A 455 13.38 7.50 3.81
C LYS A 455 13.93 8.35 2.67
N ASN A 456 13.06 9.18 2.10
CA ASN A 456 13.42 10.17 1.10
C ASN A 456 12.75 11.52 1.45
N PRO A 457 13.52 12.61 1.70
CA PRO A 457 14.99 12.66 1.77
C PRO A 457 15.53 11.99 3.04
N PHE A 458 16.67 11.31 2.92
CA PHE A 458 17.41 10.79 4.07
C PHE A 458 18.26 11.91 4.67
N LEU A 459 17.79 12.46 5.80
CA LEU A 459 18.42 13.61 6.44
C LEU A 459 19.60 13.18 7.33
N GLU A 460 20.53 14.11 7.59
CA GLU A 460 21.71 13.86 8.42
C GLU A 460 21.34 13.33 9.82
N GLU A 461 20.22 13.77 10.39
CA GLU A 461 19.78 13.26 11.69
C GLU A 461 19.19 11.85 11.63
N ASP A 462 18.64 11.43 10.48
CA ASP A 462 18.21 10.05 10.25
C ASP A 462 19.43 9.13 10.12
N GLU A 463 20.49 9.61 9.45
CA GLU A 463 21.79 8.95 9.42
C GLU A 463 22.33 8.72 10.83
N TRP A 464 22.33 9.77 11.65
CA TRP A 464 22.82 9.68 13.03
C TRP A 464 22.04 8.66 13.86
N LEU A 465 20.70 8.65 13.76
CA LEU A 465 19.87 7.69 14.48
C LEU A 465 20.18 6.26 14.02
N PHE A 466 20.32 6.06 12.71
CA PHE A 466 20.69 4.76 12.17
C PHE A 466 22.06 4.30 12.68
N ILE A 467 23.10 5.14 12.60
CA ILE A 467 24.44 4.83 13.11
C ILE A 467 24.37 4.44 14.58
N ARG A 468 23.56 5.17 15.37
CA ARG A 468 23.41 4.90 16.79
C ARG A 468 22.75 3.55 17.05
N VAL A 469 21.66 3.26 16.34
CA VAL A 469 20.98 1.97 16.38
C VAL A 469 21.96 0.85 16.00
N PHE A 470 22.69 1.02 14.88
CA PHE A 470 23.67 0.06 14.37
C PHE A 470 24.81 -0.18 15.35
N ARG A 471 25.34 0.86 16.00
CA ARG A 471 26.42 0.77 16.99
C ARG A 471 26.03 -0.06 18.22
N ASP A 472 24.75 -0.05 18.60
CA ASP A 472 24.23 -0.83 19.72
C ASP A 472 24.14 -2.33 19.40
N ALA A 473 24.20 -2.73 18.13
CA ALA A 473 24.23 -4.13 17.70
C ALA A 473 25.57 -4.81 18.00
N THR A 474 25.51 -6.09 18.32
CA THR A 474 26.70 -6.94 18.43
C THR A 474 27.36 -7.17 17.07
N VAL A 475 28.66 -7.48 17.05
CA VAL A 475 29.38 -7.82 15.82
C VAL A 475 28.68 -8.92 15.03
N ARG A 476 28.17 -9.96 15.72
CA ARG A 476 27.42 -11.05 15.08
C ARG A 476 26.13 -10.54 14.42
N GLU A 477 25.34 -9.74 15.13
CA GLU A 477 24.09 -9.16 14.60
C GLU A 477 24.35 -8.29 13.38
N LYS A 478 25.40 -7.46 13.41
CA LYS A 478 25.82 -6.65 12.26
C LYS A 478 26.18 -7.51 11.05
N LYS A 479 27.01 -8.56 11.25
CA LYS A 479 27.37 -9.51 10.18
C LYS A 479 26.13 -10.18 9.58
N VAL A 480 25.22 -10.68 10.42
CA VAL A 480 23.97 -11.32 9.94
C VAL A 480 23.12 -10.32 9.14
N PHE A 481 22.98 -9.09 9.63
CA PHE A 481 22.27 -8.04 8.92
C PHE A 481 22.87 -7.75 7.54
N LEU A 482 24.19 -7.59 7.43
CA LEU A 482 24.89 -7.35 6.16
C LEU A 482 24.76 -8.51 5.15
N MET A 483 24.42 -9.72 5.63
CA MET A 483 24.16 -10.88 4.77
C MET A 483 22.67 -11.04 4.42
N SER A 484 21.79 -10.19 4.98
CA SER A 484 20.34 -10.28 4.79
C SER A 484 19.87 -9.70 3.46
N SER A 485 18.66 -10.08 3.03
CA SER A 485 18.00 -9.48 1.87
C SER A 485 17.63 -8.00 2.07
N GLN A 486 17.43 -7.54 3.31
CA GLN A 486 17.14 -6.14 3.58
C GLN A 486 18.38 -5.26 3.42
N TRP A 487 19.56 -5.79 3.77
CA TRP A 487 20.81 -5.08 3.48
C TRP A 487 21.00 -4.84 1.98
N LYS A 488 20.56 -5.77 1.10
CA LYS A 488 20.63 -5.55 -0.36
C LYS A 488 19.92 -4.26 -0.78
N LYS A 489 18.73 -3.98 -0.25
CA LYS A 489 17.99 -2.75 -0.55
C LYS A 489 18.71 -1.51 -0.03
N ILE A 490 19.25 -1.60 1.18
CA ILE A 490 20.03 -0.53 1.81
C ILE A 490 21.29 -0.24 1.01
N TYR A 491 22.04 -1.27 0.66
CA TYR A 491 23.25 -1.21 -0.15
C TYR A 491 22.99 -0.48 -1.46
N VAL A 492 21.96 -0.89 -2.21
CA VAL A 492 21.55 -0.21 -3.45
C VAL A 492 21.24 1.26 -3.19
N THR A 493 20.49 1.56 -2.14
CA THR A 493 20.10 2.94 -1.79
C THR A 493 21.31 3.81 -1.47
N LEU A 494 22.28 3.30 -0.72
CA LEU A 494 23.50 4.02 -0.35
C LEU A 494 24.41 4.26 -1.56
N VAL A 495 24.56 3.25 -2.43
CA VAL A 495 25.36 3.36 -3.65
C VAL A 495 24.73 4.37 -4.62
N LEU A 496 23.43 4.29 -4.86
CA LEU A 496 22.72 5.23 -5.75
C LEU A 496 22.72 6.68 -5.22
N ARG A 497 22.90 6.87 -3.92
CA ARG A 497 23.05 8.18 -3.26
C ARG A 497 24.51 8.58 -3.08
N GLU A 498 25.46 7.78 -3.55
CA GLU A 498 26.90 8.02 -3.40
C GLU A 498 27.33 8.24 -1.94
N ASN A 499 26.61 7.67 -0.96
CA ASN A 499 26.94 7.78 0.47
C ASN A 499 27.99 6.73 0.87
N TRP A 500 29.16 6.82 0.25
CA TRP A 500 30.29 5.91 0.43
C TRP A 500 30.80 5.89 1.87
N SER A 501 30.76 7.02 2.57
CA SER A 501 31.20 7.13 3.97
C SER A 501 30.35 6.28 4.91
N LEU A 502 29.04 6.27 4.69
CA LEU A 502 28.13 5.50 5.53
C LEU A 502 28.22 4.01 5.20
N LEU A 503 28.32 3.68 3.90
CA LEU A 503 28.56 2.31 3.44
C LEU A 503 29.84 1.72 4.04
N ASP A 504 30.96 2.44 3.96
CA ASP A 504 32.26 2.06 4.52
C ASP A 504 32.23 1.94 6.05
N ARG A 505 31.53 2.86 6.73
CA ARG A 505 31.33 2.77 8.18
C ARG A 505 30.63 1.47 8.57
N PHE A 506 29.57 1.07 7.86
CA PHE A 506 28.83 -0.13 8.19
C PHE A 506 29.67 -1.39 8.05
N THR A 507 30.47 -1.52 6.99
CA THR A 507 31.30 -2.71 6.82
C THR A 507 32.46 -2.74 7.82
N LYS A 508 33.14 -1.61 8.07
CA LYS A 508 34.22 -1.50 9.07
C LYS A 508 33.76 -1.71 10.51
N GLU A 509 32.52 -1.34 10.85
CA GLU A 509 31.97 -1.59 12.18
C GLU A 509 31.50 -3.04 12.40
N SER A 510 31.47 -3.84 11.33
CA SER A 510 30.93 -5.21 11.32
C SER A 510 32.01 -6.28 11.12
N PHE A 511 33.09 -5.92 10.45
CA PHE A 511 34.19 -6.79 10.07
C PHE A 511 35.51 -6.13 10.47
N ASP A 512 36.52 -6.93 10.82
CA ASP A 512 37.89 -6.43 10.87
C ASP A 512 38.40 -6.09 9.45
N GLU A 513 39.61 -5.55 9.34
CA GLU A 513 40.12 -5.04 8.06
C GLU A 513 40.19 -6.13 6.96
N ASP A 514 40.64 -7.33 7.33
CA ASP A 514 40.77 -8.48 6.42
C ASP A 514 39.39 -9.04 6.05
N GLU A 515 38.52 -9.26 7.05
CA GLU A 515 37.15 -9.72 6.84
C GLU A 515 36.34 -8.72 6.01
N ASN A 516 36.56 -7.41 6.18
CA ASN A 516 35.89 -6.37 5.43
C ASN A 516 36.30 -6.40 3.95
N ALA A 517 37.60 -6.57 3.67
CA ALA A 517 38.07 -6.76 2.30
C ALA A 517 37.44 -8.00 1.65
N ILE A 518 37.39 -9.13 2.38
CA ILE A 518 36.76 -10.37 1.91
C ILE A 518 35.26 -10.16 1.66
N PHE A 519 34.54 -9.52 2.59
CA PHE A 519 33.11 -9.25 2.46
C PHE A 519 32.82 -8.37 1.24
N ARG A 520 33.55 -7.25 1.07
CA ARG A 520 33.35 -6.33 -0.06
C ARG A 520 33.62 -7.01 -1.40
N HIS A 521 34.70 -7.80 -1.47
CA HIS A 521 35.02 -8.60 -2.63
C HIS A 521 33.89 -9.61 -2.90
N TRP A 522 33.53 -10.45 -1.92
CA TRP A 522 32.48 -11.45 -2.03
C TRP A 522 31.14 -10.84 -2.48
N TYR A 523 30.78 -9.68 -1.93
CA TYR A 523 29.50 -9.06 -2.17
C TYR A 523 29.35 -8.58 -3.63
N ILE A 524 30.36 -7.90 -4.17
CA ILE A 524 30.31 -7.41 -5.55
C ILE A 524 30.34 -8.56 -6.57
N ILE A 525 31.06 -9.65 -6.27
CA ILE A 525 31.12 -10.83 -7.14
C ILE A 525 29.93 -11.78 -6.99
N SER A 526 29.05 -11.57 -6.00
CA SER A 526 27.83 -12.36 -5.84
C SER A 526 26.88 -12.14 -7.03
N SER A 527 25.95 -13.06 -7.27
CA SER A 527 24.95 -12.90 -8.35
C SER A 527 24.14 -11.61 -8.20
N PHE A 528 23.80 -11.22 -6.97
CA PHE A 528 23.15 -9.95 -6.69
C PHE A 528 24.05 -8.75 -7.01
N GLY A 529 25.32 -8.80 -6.58
CA GLY A 529 26.29 -7.73 -6.81
C GLY A 529 26.54 -7.49 -8.30
N ARG A 530 26.73 -8.57 -9.08
CA ARG A 530 26.93 -8.52 -10.53
C ARG A 530 25.68 -7.99 -11.24
N GLY A 531 24.50 -8.51 -10.91
CA GLY A 531 23.24 -8.01 -11.46
C GLY A 531 23.03 -6.52 -11.17
N PHE A 532 23.27 -6.07 -9.93
CA PHE A 532 23.18 -4.66 -9.59
C PHE A 532 24.23 -3.79 -10.31
N CYS A 533 25.45 -4.28 -10.49
CA CYS A 533 26.46 -3.58 -11.26
C CYS A 533 26.04 -3.41 -12.72
N PHE A 534 25.44 -4.44 -13.32
CA PHE A 534 24.93 -4.39 -14.68
C PHE A 534 23.72 -3.44 -14.80
N ASP A 535 22.82 -3.44 -13.81
CA ASP A 535 21.72 -2.46 -13.73
C ASP A 535 22.22 -1.01 -13.71
N LEU A 536 23.35 -0.73 -13.04
CA LEU A 536 23.98 0.59 -13.05
C LEU A 536 24.51 0.94 -14.44
N LEU A 537 25.04 -0.04 -15.18
CA LEU A 537 25.44 0.16 -16.56
C LEU A 537 24.24 0.55 -17.40
N LEU A 538 23.17 -0.25 -17.41
CA LEU A 538 21.94 0.02 -18.17
C LEU A 538 21.31 1.39 -17.84
N LYS A 539 21.53 1.91 -16.63
CA LYS A 539 21.04 3.22 -16.18
C LYS A 539 21.99 4.39 -16.44
N ASN A 540 23.07 4.19 -17.19
CA ASN A 540 24.09 5.22 -17.45
C ASN A 540 24.68 5.80 -16.15
N LYS A 541 25.05 4.93 -15.20
CA LYS A 541 25.66 5.28 -13.90
C LYS A 541 27.08 4.73 -13.77
N GLU A 542 27.89 4.88 -14.81
CA GLU A 542 29.26 4.34 -14.90
C GLU A 542 30.21 4.92 -13.86
N THR A 543 30.02 6.19 -13.47
CA THR A 543 30.81 6.84 -12.41
C THR A 543 30.56 6.15 -11.07
N VAL A 544 29.30 5.98 -10.69
CA VAL A 544 28.88 5.29 -9.46
C VAL A 544 29.35 3.83 -9.47
N LEU A 545 29.26 3.15 -10.61
CA LEU A 545 29.77 1.78 -10.75
C LEU A 545 31.29 1.70 -10.61
N ASN A 546 32.05 2.62 -11.21
CA ASN A 546 33.50 2.66 -11.05
C ASN A 546 33.89 2.87 -9.59
N ASP A 547 33.21 3.78 -8.89
CA ASP A 547 33.42 4.01 -7.46
C ASP A 547 33.08 2.77 -6.64
N LEU A 548 32.00 2.06 -6.98
CA LEU A 548 31.62 0.79 -6.35
C LEU A 548 32.70 -0.29 -6.53
N ILE A 549 33.18 -0.45 -7.76
CA ILE A 549 34.25 -1.39 -8.12
C ILE A 549 35.54 -1.04 -7.37
N CYS A 550 35.90 0.25 -7.29
CA CYS A 550 37.07 0.70 -6.57
C CYS A 550 36.94 0.52 -5.06
N TRP A 551 35.73 0.71 -4.52
CA TRP A 551 35.43 0.48 -3.11
C TRP A 551 35.47 -1.01 -2.75
N SER A 552 35.09 -1.89 -3.68
CA SER A 552 35.02 -3.34 -3.44
C SER A 552 36.30 -4.12 -3.73
N LEU A 553 37.10 -3.69 -4.71
CA LEU A 553 38.26 -4.43 -5.21
C LEU A 553 39.56 -3.63 -5.05
N ASN A 554 40.61 -4.27 -4.55
CA ASN A 554 41.82 -3.60 -4.08
C ASN A 554 42.85 -3.37 -5.18
N SER A 555 42.93 -4.26 -6.17
CA SER A 555 43.91 -4.18 -7.26
C SER A 555 43.28 -3.82 -8.60
N GLU A 556 44.03 -3.14 -9.46
CA GLU A 556 43.58 -2.79 -10.80
C GLU A 556 43.31 -4.03 -11.67
N ASP A 557 44.09 -5.09 -11.48
CA ASP A 557 43.92 -6.35 -12.21
C ASP A 557 42.61 -7.08 -11.82
N GLU A 558 42.24 -7.06 -10.53
CA GLU A 558 40.93 -7.58 -10.07
C GLU A 558 39.78 -6.77 -10.68
N ARG A 559 39.90 -5.44 -10.71
CA ARG A 559 38.87 -4.55 -11.27
C ARG A 559 38.68 -4.79 -12.75
N ARG A 560 39.78 -4.91 -13.51
CA ARG A 560 39.74 -5.24 -14.94
C ARG A 560 39.14 -6.62 -15.17
N THR A 561 39.56 -7.62 -14.40
CA THR A 561 39.02 -8.98 -14.50
C THR A 561 37.53 -9.03 -14.17
N PHE A 562 37.09 -8.29 -13.14
CA PHE A 562 35.69 -8.20 -12.77
C PHE A 562 34.85 -7.53 -13.86
N LYS A 563 35.28 -6.37 -14.39
CA LYS A 563 34.61 -5.67 -15.50
C LYS A 563 34.45 -6.56 -16.72
N ARG A 564 35.52 -7.28 -17.09
CA ARG A 564 35.46 -8.25 -18.16
C ARG A 564 34.44 -9.34 -17.87
N ASN A 565 34.52 -9.97 -16.70
CA ASN A 565 33.61 -11.06 -16.35
C ASN A 565 32.14 -10.60 -16.22
N LEU A 566 31.89 -9.33 -15.90
CA LEU A 566 30.56 -8.76 -15.76
C LEU A 566 29.75 -8.90 -17.04
N ILE A 567 30.32 -8.56 -18.21
CA ILE A 567 29.58 -8.65 -19.48
C ILE A 567 29.48 -10.09 -20.03
N TYR A 568 30.34 -11.01 -19.57
CA TYR A 568 30.36 -12.41 -20.03
C TYR A 568 29.42 -13.35 -19.26
N GLU A 569 28.67 -12.85 -18.27
CA GLU A 569 27.64 -13.67 -17.62
C GLU A 569 26.45 -13.87 -18.55
N LEU A 570 25.91 -15.10 -18.61
CA LEU A 570 24.79 -15.44 -19.49
C LEU A 570 23.61 -14.45 -19.39
N PRO A 571 23.10 -14.08 -18.19
CA PRO A 571 21.98 -13.13 -18.12
C PRO A 571 22.30 -11.74 -18.68
N HIS A 572 23.56 -11.31 -18.64
CA HIS A 572 23.99 -10.01 -19.14
C HIS A 572 24.26 -10.04 -20.65
N ILE A 573 24.70 -11.20 -21.17
CA ILE A 573 24.73 -11.47 -22.61
C ILE A 573 23.30 -11.40 -23.16
N ASP A 574 22.35 -12.11 -22.54
CA ASP A 574 20.94 -12.11 -22.93
C ASP A 574 20.36 -10.68 -22.98
N GLU A 575 20.68 -9.84 -21.99
CA GLU A 575 20.24 -8.45 -21.97
C GLU A 575 20.88 -7.63 -23.10
N CYS A 576 22.18 -7.83 -23.40
CA CYS A 576 22.81 -7.20 -24.57
C CYS A 576 22.16 -7.65 -25.89
N LEU A 577 21.80 -8.92 -25.99
CA LEU A 577 21.10 -9.48 -27.15
C LEU A 577 19.67 -8.93 -27.28
N SER A 578 18.98 -8.70 -26.15
CA SER A 578 17.69 -8.00 -26.13
C SER A 578 17.84 -6.57 -26.67
N LEU A 579 18.84 -5.82 -26.20
CA LEU A 579 19.12 -4.46 -26.71
C LEU A 579 19.43 -4.45 -28.21
N ILE A 580 20.16 -5.44 -28.72
CA ILE A 580 20.42 -5.61 -30.16
C ILE A 580 19.13 -5.86 -30.93
N SER A 581 18.25 -6.71 -30.39
CA SER A 581 16.96 -7.03 -31.01
C SER A 581 16.04 -5.80 -31.05
N GLU A 582 16.24 -4.85 -30.15
CA GLU A 582 15.60 -3.52 -30.12
C GLU A 582 16.36 -2.45 -30.93
N ASP A 583 17.36 -2.84 -31.74
CA ASP A 583 18.17 -1.94 -32.57
C ASP A 583 19.01 -0.92 -31.77
N ASN A 584 19.36 -1.24 -30.52
CA ASN A 584 20.09 -0.36 -29.61
C ASN A 584 21.60 -0.70 -29.53
N PHE A 585 22.26 -0.77 -30.69
CA PHE A 585 23.68 -1.11 -30.80
C PHE A 585 24.61 -0.15 -30.04
N LEU A 586 24.26 1.14 -29.99
CA LEU A 586 25.07 2.17 -29.32
C LEU A 586 25.16 1.91 -27.81
N GLU A 587 24.08 1.45 -27.20
CA GLU A 587 24.06 1.12 -25.78
C GLU A 587 24.92 -0.10 -25.48
N VAL A 588 24.87 -1.13 -26.33
CA VAL A 588 25.74 -2.31 -26.21
C VAL A 588 27.21 -1.93 -26.40
N GLU A 589 27.53 -1.03 -27.35
CA GLU A 589 28.89 -0.51 -27.50
C GLU A 589 29.37 0.26 -26.28
N ARG A 590 28.52 1.09 -25.67
CA ARG A 590 28.86 1.79 -24.43
C ARG A 590 29.16 0.81 -23.30
N ILE A 591 28.35 -0.24 -23.13
CA ILE A 591 28.55 -1.30 -22.14
C ILE A 591 29.86 -2.06 -22.41
N MET A 592 30.12 -2.46 -23.65
CA MET A 592 31.37 -3.12 -24.04
C MET A 592 32.59 -2.25 -23.77
N ASN A 593 32.55 -0.97 -24.16
CA ASN A 593 33.65 -0.02 -23.94
C ASN A 593 33.91 0.23 -22.45
N PHE A 594 32.91 0.07 -21.58
CA PHE A 594 33.12 0.12 -20.13
C PHE A 594 33.80 -1.16 -19.61
N CYS A 595 33.38 -2.32 -20.12
CA CYS A 595 33.74 -3.63 -19.57
C CYS A 595 35.05 -4.22 -20.15
N LEU A 596 35.37 -3.91 -21.40
CA LEU A 596 36.35 -4.61 -22.21
C LEU A 596 37.42 -3.66 -22.76
N GLU A 597 38.63 -4.19 -22.96
CA GLU A 597 39.66 -3.48 -23.72
C GLU A 597 39.34 -3.54 -25.23
N PHE A 598 39.87 -2.60 -26.01
CA PHE A 598 39.62 -2.52 -27.46
C PHE A 598 39.90 -3.84 -28.19
N SER A 599 40.93 -4.59 -27.79
CA SER A 599 41.25 -5.90 -28.36
C SER A 599 40.22 -6.98 -28.03
N GLU A 600 39.54 -6.89 -26.88
CA GLU A 600 38.56 -7.88 -26.41
C GLU A 600 37.16 -7.63 -26.98
N ILE A 601 36.83 -6.38 -27.35
CA ILE A 601 35.51 -6.01 -27.92
C ILE A 601 35.21 -6.83 -29.16
N GLN A 602 36.18 -7.00 -30.07
CA GLN A 602 35.97 -7.76 -31.29
C GLN A 602 35.72 -9.25 -31.02
N ASP A 603 36.34 -9.82 -30.00
CA ASP A 603 36.11 -11.21 -29.64
C ASP A 603 34.76 -11.39 -28.95
N PHE A 604 34.30 -10.40 -28.17
CA PHE A 604 32.95 -10.38 -27.61
C PHE A 604 31.88 -10.28 -28.71
N LYS A 605 32.04 -9.37 -29.68
CA LYS A 605 31.15 -9.25 -30.83
C LYS A 605 31.02 -10.56 -31.61
N LYS A 606 32.13 -11.26 -31.87
CA LYS A 606 32.10 -12.59 -32.51
C LYS A 606 31.35 -13.62 -31.66
N ARG A 607 31.46 -13.55 -30.34
CA ARG A 607 30.72 -14.44 -29.44
C ARG A 607 29.23 -14.20 -29.54
N LEU A 608 28.79 -12.93 -29.50
CA LEU A 608 27.38 -12.58 -29.70
C LEU A 608 26.88 -13.10 -31.06
N ALA A 609 27.68 -12.95 -32.12
CA ALA A 609 27.30 -13.40 -33.46
C ALA A 609 27.04 -14.91 -33.56
N ASN A 610 27.61 -15.72 -32.65
CA ASN A 610 27.40 -17.16 -32.58
C ASN A 610 26.32 -17.57 -31.57
N ASP A 611 25.54 -16.61 -31.05
CA ASP A 611 24.53 -16.81 -30.01
C ASP A 611 23.09 -16.80 -30.58
N ASP A 612 22.12 -17.17 -29.76
CA ASP A 612 20.71 -17.38 -30.11
C ASP A 612 20.02 -16.11 -30.65
N ALA A 613 20.57 -14.92 -30.44
CA ALA A 613 20.02 -13.68 -30.99
C ALA A 613 19.99 -13.66 -32.51
N PHE A 614 21.00 -14.23 -33.16
CA PHE A 614 21.03 -14.33 -34.61
C PHE A 614 19.84 -15.18 -35.10
N TYR A 615 19.62 -16.32 -34.44
CA TYR A 615 18.50 -17.21 -34.69
C TYR A 615 17.15 -16.52 -34.42
N SER A 616 17.03 -15.79 -33.30
CA SER A 616 15.82 -15.06 -32.91
C SER A 616 15.46 -13.96 -33.90
N LEU A 617 16.43 -13.17 -34.37
CA LEU A 617 16.20 -12.11 -35.37
C LEU A 617 15.68 -12.69 -36.70
N ILE A 618 16.21 -13.84 -37.13
CA ILE A 618 15.73 -14.54 -38.33
C ILE A 618 14.30 -15.04 -38.12
N LEU A 619 14.02 -15.71 -37.00
CA LEU A 619 12.68 -16.23 -36.72
C LEU A 619 11.61 -15.13 -36.55
N ASN A 620 12.00 -13.95 -36.09
CA ASN A 620 11.12 -12.80 -35.95
C ASN A 620 11.01 -11.96 -37.23
N HIS A 621 11.62 -12.39 -38.34
CA HIS A 621 11.55 -11.71 -39.64
C HIS A 621 12.23 -10.31 -39.67
N GLU A 622 13.13 -10.04 -38.73
CA GLU A 622 13.78 -8.72 -38.53
C GLU A 622 15.05 -8.57 -39.38
N TRP A 623 14.95 -8.82 -40.68
CA TRP A 623 16.08 -8.85 -41.62
C TRP A 623 16.92 -7.56 -41.65
N ALA A 624 16.30 -6.39 -41.48
CA ALA A 624 17.01 -5.11 -41.46
C ALA A 624 17.85 -4.90 -40.18
N ILE A 625 17.40 -5.47 -39.06
CA ILE A 625 18.18 -5.48 -37.82
C ILE A 625 19.29 -6.53 -37.93
N LEU A 626 19.00 -7.69 -38.52
CA LEU A 626 19.98 -8.74 -38.80
C LEU A 626 21.16 -8.25 -39.63
N ASP A 627 20.91 -7.52 -40.72
CA ASP A 627 21.97 -6.95 -41.58
C ASP A 627 22.88 -6.00 -40.78
N ARG A 628 22.27 -5.10 -40.01
CA ARG A 628 23.02 -4.17 -39.15
C ARG A 628 23.77 -4.91 -38.06
N TYR A 629 23.19 -5.94 -37.47
CA TYR A 629 23.81 -6.75 -36.44
C TYR A 629 25.06 -7.46 -36.95
N VAL A 630 24.96 -8.13 -38.10
CA VAL A 630 26.09 -8.84 -38.70
C VAL A 630 27.17 -7.86 -39.18
N ALA A 631 26.79 -6.75 -39.80
CA ALA A 631 27.74 -5.67 -40.14
C ALA A 631 28.41 -5.06 -38.91
N TRP A 632 27.69 -4.97 -37.79
CA TRP A 632 28.21 -4.46 -36.53
C TRP A 632 29.18 -5.44 -35.86
N CYS A 633 28.94 -6.75 -35.99
CA CYS A 633 29.79 -7.82 -35.47
C CYS A 633 31.07 -8.04 -36.29
N PHE A 634 31.02 -7.82 -37.61
CA PHE A 634 32.12 -8.13 -38.51
C PHE A 634 32.56 -6.90 -39.32
N GLU A 635 33.84 -6.54 -39.21
CA GLU A 635 34.39 -5.31 -39.79
C GLU A 635 34.44 -5.28 -41.33
N THR A 636 34.41 -6.44 -42.01
CA THR A 636 34.55 -6.50 -43.47
C THR A 636 33.54 -7.46 -44.08
N GLU A 637 33.12 -7.15 -45.31
CA GLU A 637 32.22 -7.99 -46.11
C GLU A 637 32.77 -9.41 -46.32
N GLU A 638 34.10 -9.59 -46.43
CA GLU A 638 34.66 -10.95 -46.55
C GLU A 638 34.43 -11.78 -45.27
N LYS A 639 34.55 -11.16 -44.09
CA LYS A 639 34.28 -11.84 -42.81
C LYS A 639 32.80 -12.19 -42.68
N ILE A 640 31.91 -11.30 -43.12
CA ILE A 640 30.46 -11.54 -43.16
C ILE A 640 30.14 -12.73 -44.07
N ALA A 641 30.68 -12.76 -45.29
CA ALA A 641 30.46 -13.87 -46.23
C ALA A 641 30.96 -15.21 -45.67
N VAL A 642 32.13 -15.22 -45.02
CA VAL A 642 32.65 -16.43 -44.34
C VAL A 642 31.74 -16.87 -43.19
N PHE A 643 31.26 -15.93 -42.37
CA PHE A 643 30.32 -16.22 -41.29
C PHE A 643 29.01 -16.81 -41.83
N LYS A 644 28.37 -16.15 -42.79
CA LYS A 644 27.13 -16.61 -43.45
C LYS A 644 27.28 -18.04 -43.97
N LYS A 645 28.37 -18.31 -44.69
CA LYS A 645 28.66 -19.65 -45.23
C LYS A 645 28.82 -20.71 -44.14
N ASN A 646 29.54 -20.38 -43.07
CA ASN A 646 29.76 -21.30 -41.96
C ASN A 646 28.45 -21.58 -41.20
N TYR A 647 27.71 -20.52 -40.87
CA TYR A 647 26.42 -20.62 -40.17
C TYR A 647 25.39 -21.40 -41.00
N PHE A 648 25.33 -21.17 -42.31
CA PHE A 648 24.46 -21.94 -43.19
C PHE A 648 24.75 -23.44 -43.12
N SER A 649 26.04 -23.80 -43.03
CA SER A 649 26.49 -25.18 -42.99
C SER A 649 26.23 -25.87 -41.64
N SER A 650 26.14 -25.12 -40.55
CA SER A 650 25.84 -25.67 -39.21
C SER A 650 24.34 -25.69 -38.92
N ASP A 651 23.69 -24.52 -38.97
CA ASP A 651 22.35 -24.30 -38.41
C ASP A 651 21.36 -23.72 -39.43
N GLY A 652 21.85 -23.16 -40.55
CA GLY A 652 20.98 -22.54 -41.55
C GLY A 652 20.00 -23.52 -42.20
N VAL A 653 20.36 -24.80 -42.32
CA VAL A 653 19.46 -25.83 -42.85
C VAL A 653 18.25 -26.01 -41.92
N ASP A 654 18.46 -26.01 -40.60
CA ASP A 654 17.39 -26.17 -39.62
C ASP A 654 16.46 -24.94 -39.60
N LEU A 655 17.02 -23.73 -39.71
CA LEU A 655 16.23 -22.50 -39.89
C LEU A 655 15.40 -22.53 -41.17
N TYR A 656 15.99 -23.00 -42.26
CA TYR A 656 15.28 -23.17 -43.51
C TYR A 656 14.11 -24.14 -43.36
N PHE A 657 14.31 -25.29 -42.69
CA PHE A 657 13.21 -26.22 -42.38
C PHE A 657 12.14 -25.56 -41.53
N HIS A 658 12.51 -24.74 -40.55
CA HIS A 658 11.55 -23.98 -39.75
C HIS A 658 10.64 -23.10 -40.62
N PHE A 659 11.21 -22.35 -41.58
CA PHE A 659 10.43 -21.52 -42.49
C PHE A 659 9.52 -22.33 -43.41
N VAL A 660 10.01 -23.47 -43.91
CA VAL A 660 9.25 -24.40 -44.75
C VAL A 660 8.04 -24.95 -44.01
N PHE A 661 8.22 -25.47 -42.79
CA PHE A 661 7.14 -26.05 -41.99
C PHE A 661 6.13 -25.00 -41.48
N ARG A 662 6.51 -23.72 -41.45
CA ARG A 662 5.64 -22.59 -41.10
C ARG A 662 5.01 -21.90 -42.31
N GLU A 663 5.33 -22.35 -43.53
CA GLU A 663 4.86 -21.77 -44.80
C GLU A 663 5.22 -20.28 -45.01
N TYR A 664 6.34 -19.83 -44.45
CA TYR A 664 6.81 -18.44 -44.57
C TYR A 664 7.58 -18.18 -45.88
N LEU A 665 6.91 -18.34 -47.03
CA LEU A 665 7.54 -18.32 -48.36
C LEU A 665 8.33 -17.03 -48.66
N TYR A 666 7.83 -15.87 -48.24
CA TYR A 666 8.53 -14.59 -48.41
C TYR A 666 9.89 -14.58 -47.71
N ASP A 667 9.93 -15.13 -46.49
CA ASP A 667 11.13 -15.21 -45.68
C ASP A 667 12.10 -16.26 -46.17
N ILE A 668 11.62 -17.31 -46.85
CA ILE A 668 12.51 -18.26 -47.49
C ILE A 668 13.28 -17.62 -48.65
N GLU A 669 12.60 -16.81 -49.48
CA GLU A 669 13.28 -16.07 -50.55
C GLU A 669 14.27 -15.03 -49.99
N ARG A 670 13.89 -14.33 -48.93
CA ARG A 670 14.81 -13.43 -48.19
C ARG A 670 15.98 -14.20 -47.60
N PHE A 671 15.75 -15.36 -47.02
CA PHE A 671 16.78 -16.23 -46.45
C PHE A 671 17.78 -16.67 -47.53
N TYR A 672 17.32 -17.05 -48.73
CA TYR A 672 18.20 -17.38 -49.86
C TYR A 672 19.07 -16.21 -50.30
N GLN A 673 18.44 -15.04 -50.45
CA GLN A 673 19.14 -13.80 -50.80
C GLN A 673 20.16 -13.44 -49.72
N TRP A 674 19.78 -13.57 -48.45
CA TRP A 674 20.63 -13.18 -47.34
C TRP A 674 21.86 -14.09 -47.20
N PHE A 675 21.73 -15.40 -47.44
CA PHE A 675 22.85 -16.34 -47.45
C PHE A 675 23.62 -16.41 -48.78
N ASP A 676 23.29 -15.56 -49.75
CA ASP A 676 23.90 -15.53 -51.09
C ASP A 676 23.93 -16.92 -51.77
N LEU A 677 22.85 -17.69 -51.63
CA LEU A 677 22.78 -19.04 -52.19
C LEU A 677 22.66 -18.99 -53.71
N SER A 678 23.44 -19.82 -54.42
CA SER A 678 23.32 -19.93 -55.88
C SER A 678 21.99 -20.61 -56.26
N PRO A 679 21.45 -20.36 -57.47
CA PRO A 679 20.25 -21.03 -57.94
C PRO A 679 20.34 -22.56 -57.86
N GLU A 680 21.51 -23.14 -58.14
CA GLU A 680 21.74 -24.59 -58.02
C GLU A 680 21.73 -25.06 -56.58
N ALA A 681 22.25 -24.26 -55.64
CA ALA A 681 22.23 -24.57 -54.21
C ALA A 681 20.81 -24.51 -53.65
N VAL A 682 20.03 -23.50 -54.06
CA VAL A 682 18.60 -23.38 -53.72
C VAL A 682 17.80 -24.55 -54.28
N GLU A 683 17.99 -24.91 -55.55
CA GLU A 683 17.32 -26.04 -56.18
C GLU A 683 17.66 -27.37 -55.49
N LYS A 684 18.94 -27.56 -55.14
CA LYS A 684 19.36 -28.70 -54.36
C LYS A 684 18.71 -28.72 -52.97
N LEU A 685 18.70 -27.61 -52.25
CA LEU A 685 18.09 -27.52 -50.92
C LEU A 685 16.59 -27.83 -50.97
N LYS A 686 15.84 -27.24 -51.91
CA LYS A 686 14.43 -27.56 -52.15
C LYS A 686 14.21 -29.04 -52.38
N LYS A 687 15.04 -29.66 -53.23
CA LYS A 687 14.98 -31.11 -53.50
C LYS A 687 15.27 -31.91 -52.23
N ASP A 688 16.38 -31.64 -51.56
CA ASP A 688 16.79 -32.36 -50.35
C ASP A 688 15.72 -32.26 -49.25
N THR A 689 15.03 -31.13 -49.13
CA THR A 689 13.93 -30.91 -48.20
C THR A 689 12.68 -31.71 -48.55
N VAL A 690 12.22 -31.64 -49.80
CA VAL A 690 11.02 -32.36 -50.25
C VAL A 690 11.16 -33.86 -50.08
N PHE A 691 12.38 -34.38 -50.25
CA PHE A 691 12.68 -35.80 -50.11
C PHE A 691 13.29 -36.15 -48.74
N SER A 692 13.33 -35.22 -47.79
CA SER A 692 13.76 -35.50 -46.42
C SER A 692 12.69 -36.33 -45.71
N SER A 693 13.10 -37.29 -44.89
CA SER A 693 12.16 -38.13 -44.13
C SER A 693 11.23 -37.28 -43.26
N GLN A 694 11.74 -36.23 -42.64
CA GLN A 694 10.93 -35.31 -41.81
C GLN A 694 9.82 -34.62 -42.60
N PHE A 695 10.10 -34.18 -43.83
CA PHE A 695 9.09 -33.57 -44.68
C PHE A 695 8.09 -34.60 -45.21
N ILE A 696 8.56 -35.78 -45.59
CA ILE A 696 7.71 -36.90 -46.00
C ILE A 696 6.77 -37.32 -44.86
N ASP A 697 7.27 -37.44 -43.64
CA ASP A 697 6.48 -37.73 -42.43
C ASP A 697 5.45 -36.65 -42.16
N TYR A 698 5.83 -35.37 -42.31
CA TYR A 698 4.93 -34.23 -42.16
C TYR A 698 3.79 -34.26 -43.20
N ILE A 699 4.10 -34.44 -44.48
CA ILE A 699 3.09 -34.53 -45.55
C ILE A 699 2.21 -35.76 -45.36
N THR A 700 2.78 -36.90 -44.98
CA THR A 700 2.04 -38.14 -44.70
C THR A 700 1.07 -37.92 -43.54
N GLY A 701 1.52 -37.31 -42.45
CA GLY A 701 0.67 -36.92 -41.32
C GLY A 701 -0.50 -36.03 -41.75
N LEU A 702 -0.28 -35.07 -42.65
CA LEU A 702 -1.33 -34.23 -43.21
C LEU A 702 -2.28 -34.99 -44.15
N LEU A 703 -1.79 -35.98 -44.91
CA LEU A 703 -2.64 -36.84 -45.73
C LEU A 703 -3.59 -37.69 -44.85
N HIS A 704 -3.12 -38.15 -43.69
CA HIS A 704 -3.96 -38.84 -42.72
C HIS A 704 -4.89 -37.90 -41.92
N SER A 705 -4.49 -36.64 -41.72
CA SER A 705 -5.30 -35.66 -40.98
C SER A 705 -6.38 -34.99 -41.87
N LEU A 706 -7.33 -34.29 -41.24
CA LEU A 706 -8.30 -33.43 -41.96
C LEU A 706 -7.74 -32.03 -42.24
N GLU A 707 -6.46 -31.78 -41.97
CA GLU A 707 -5.83 -30.49 -42.19
C GLU A 707 -5.52 -30.26 -43.68
N PRO A 708 -5.61 -29.01 -44.16
CA PRO A 708 -5.29 -28.69 -45.54
C PRO A 708 -3.82 -28.98 -45.85
N LEU A 709 -3.56 -29.55 -47.03
CA LEU A 709 -2.19 -29.80 -47.51
C LEU A 709 -1.49 -28.48 -47.89
N PRO A 710 -0.17 -28.37 -47.67
CA PRO A 710 0.63 -27.18 -47.99
C PRO A 710 0.91 -27.11 -49.50
N VAL A 711 -0.14 -27.05 -50.31
CA VAL A 711 -0.07 -27.13 -51.78
C VAL A 711 0.85 -26.06 -52.35
N ILE A 712 0.83 -24.84 -51.77
CA ILE A 712 1.67 -23.72 -52.23
C ILE A 712 3.16 -24.04 -52.01
N LEU A 713 3.51 -24.65 -50.88
CA LEU A 713 4.89 -25.06 -50.59
C LEU A 713 5.38 -26.15 -51.55
N LEU A 714 4.52 -27.14 -51.84
CA LEU A 714 4.83 -28.20 -52.81
C LEU A 714 4.99 -27.64 -54.23
N LEU A 715 4.13 -26.71 -54.65
CA LEU A 715 4.28 -26.01 -55.92
C LEU A 715 5.55 -25.17 -55.99
N TRP A 716 5.93 -24.56 -54.87
CA TRP A 716 7.13 -23.73 -54.79
C TRP A 716 8.42 -24.56 -54.79
N SER A 717 8.38 -25.79 -54.26
CA SER A 717 9.54 -26.70 -54.19
C SER A 717 9.71 -27.62 -55.40
N LEU A 718 8.61 -28.04 -56.06
CA LEU A 718 8.64 -28.99 -57.17
C LEU A 718 8.72 -28.25 -58.51
N LYS A 719 9.77 -28.53 -59.29
CA LYS A 719 10.09 -27.76 -60.51
C LYS A 719 9.43 -28.33 -61.77
N ASP A 720 9.42 -29.65 -61.90
CA ASP A 720 9.00 -30.37 -63.10
C ASP A 720 8.15 -31.61 -62.76
N GLU A 721 7.64 -32.24 -63.81
CA GLU A 721 6.79 -33.43 -63.71
C GLU A 721 7.52 -34.61 -63.06
N GLU A 722 8.81 -34.77 -63.37
CA GLU A 722 9.64 -35.86 -62.85
C GLU A 722 9.73 -35.78 -61.32
N MET A 723 10.03 -34.61 -60.74
CA MET A 723 10.05 -34.43 -59.29
C MET A 723 8.70 -34.70 -58.62
N ILE A 724 7.59 -34.32 -59.27
CA ILE A 724 6.24 -34.57 -58.75
C ILE A 724 5.96 -36.07 -58.71
N LEU A 725 6.33 -36.80 -59.76
CA LEU A 725 6.16 -38.25 -59.84
C LEU A 725 7.09 -38.99 -58.86
N ASP A 726 8.32 -38.52 -58.67
CA ASP A 726 9.25 -39.05 -57.67
C ASP A 726 8.72 -38.85 -56.24
N LEU A 727 8.16 -37.68 -55.94
CA LEU A 727 7.53 -37.41 -54.64
C LEU A 727 6.33 -38.34 -54.42
N LYS A 728 5.49 -38.52 -55.45
CA LYS A 728 4.37 -39.46 -55.42
C LYS A 728 4.85 -40.88 -55.08
N SER A 729 5.83 -41.40 -55.80
CA SER A 729 6.39 -42.73 -55.57
C SER A 729 6.94 -42.89 -54.14
N THR A 730 7.60 -41.84 -53.64
CA THR A 730 8.15 -41.80 -52.28
C THR A 730 7.03 -41.85 -51.22
N LEU A 731 5.98 -41.03 -51.37
CA LEU A 731 4.83 -41.01 -50.46
C LEU A 731 4.02 -42.32 -50.54
N GLU A 732 3.81 -42.88 -51.74
CA GLU A 732 3.16 -44.19 -51.91
C GLU A 732 3.91 -45.29 -51.15
N SER A 733 5.24 -45.30 -51.22
CA SER A 733 6.04 -46.28 -50.47
C SER A 733 5.91 -46.13 -48.94
N HIS A 734 5.74 -44.91 -48.43
CA HIS A 734 5.58 -44.65 -46.99
C HIS A 734 4.15 -44.95 -46.52
N LEU A 735 3.13 -44.74 -47.36
CA LEU A 735 1.73 -45.03 -47.05
C LEU A 735 1.43 -46.54 -46.98
N LEU A 736 2.15 -47.35 -47.76
CA LEU A 736 1.95 -48.81 -47.83
C LEU A 736 2.34 -49.55 -46.53
N ASP A 737 3.11 -48.93 -45.64
CA ASP A 737 3.51 -49.53 -44.37
C ASP A 737 2.43 -49.43 -43.27
N ASP A 738 1.34 -48.66 -43.46
CA ASP A 738 0.29 -48.44 -42.45
C ASP A 738 -1.07 -49.07 -42.86
N SER A 739 -1.32 -50.30 -42.42
CA SER A 739 -2.23 -51.24 -43.10
C SER A 739 -3.73 -51.08 -42.83
N ASN A 740 -4.21 -50.02 -42.18
CA ASN A 740 -5.63 -49.88 -41.79
C ASN A 740 -6.34 -48.58 -42.20
N GLU A 741 -5.65 -47.56 -42.72
CA GLU A 741 -6.24 -46.28 -43.18
C GLU A 741 -5.91 -45.89 -44.64
N THR A 742 -5.42 -46.86 -45.41
CA THR A 742 -4.70 -46.65 -46.68
C THR A 742 -5.56 -46.00 -47.79
N ASN A 743 -6.85 -46.35 -47.89
CA ASN A 743 -7.70 -45.90 -49.01
C ASN A 743 -7.95 -44.38 -49.06
N MET A 744 -8.04 -43.69 -47.91
CA MET A 744 -8.30 -42.24 -47.88
C MET A 744 -7.03 -41.44 -48.14
N ALA A 745 -5.90 -41.87 -47.58
CA ALA A 745 -4.61 -41.23 -47.80
C ALA A 745 -4.14 -41.38 -49.26
N GLU A 746 -4.30 -42.57 -49.86
CA GLU A 746 -4.04 -42.79 -51.29
C GLU A 746 -4.90 -41.91 -52.19
N TYR A 747 -6.19 -41.75 -51.86
CA TYR A 747 -7.09 -40.87 -52.62
C TYR A 747 -6.66 -39.40 -52.54
N LYS A 748 -6.30 -38.91 -51.34
CA LYS A 748 -5.79 -37.56 -51.15
C LYS A 748 -4.45 -37.33 -51.84
N LEU A 749 -3.55 -38.31 -51.79
CA LEU A 749 -2.27 -38.25 -52.50
C LEU A 749 -2.50 -38.16 -54.02
N HIS A 750 -3.41 -38.97 -54.57
CA HIS A 750 -3.77 -38.88 -55.98
C HIS A 750 -4.32 -37.51 -56.36
N CYS A 751 -5.23 -36.95 -55.55
CA CYS A 751 -5.78 -35.61 -55.75
C CYS A 751 -4.70 -34.53 -55.67
N LEU A 752 -3.78 -34.64 -54.70
CA LEU A 752 -2.66 -33.70 -54.52
C LEU A 752 -1.74 -33.70 -55.75
N VAL A 753 -1.34 -34.86 -56.25
CA VAL A 753 -0.45 -34.97 -57.42
C VAL A 753 -1.13 -34.37 -58.66
N GLN A 754 -2.40 -34.71 -58.90
CA GLN A 754 -3.15 -34.17 -60.02
C GLN A 754 -3.29 -32.64 -59.96
N LEU A 755 -3.56 -32.10 -58.76
CA LEU A 755 -3.59 -30.66 -58.52
C LEU A 755 -2.23 -30.01 -58.82
N LEU A 756 -1.13 -30.59 -58.35
CA LEU A 756 0.22 -30.07 -58.57
C LEU A 756 0.59 -30.05 -60.06
N LEU A 757 0.30 -31.13 -60.79
CA LEU A 757 0.54 -31.21 -62.24
C LEU A 757 -0.31 -30.20 -63.01
N THR A 758 -1.59 -30.03 -62.63
CA THR A 758 -2.52 -29.08 -63.26
C THR A 758 -2.06 -27.64 -63.03
N LEU A 759 -1.72 -27.27 -61.79
CA LEU A 759 -1.30 -25.91 -61.43
C LEU A 759 0.06 -25.53 -62.05
N LYS A 760 0.92 -26.51 -62.36
CA LYS A 760 2.17 -26.30 -63.12
C LYS A 760 1.97 -26.26 -64.64
N GLY A 761 0.76 -26.49 -65.14
CA GLY A 761 0.46 -26.58 -66.57
C GLY A 761 1.09 -27.80 -67.25
N LEU A 762 1.40 -28.84 -66.47
CA LEU A 762 2.04 -30.07 -66.94
C LEU A 762 1.01 -31.15 -67.32
N ASN A 763 -0.25 -31.00 -66.92
CA ASN A 763 -1.35 -31.88 -67.34
C ASN A 763 -2.31 -31.17 -68.29
N GLN A 764 -2.75 -31.85 -69.36
CA GLN A 764 -3.71 -31.35 -70.35
C GLN A 764 -5.15 -31.85 -70.13
N GLU A 765 -5.37 -32.72 -69.15
CA GLU A 765 -6.71 -33.25 -68.83
C GLU A 765 -7.43 -32.38 -67.80
N ASP A 766 -8.70 -32.05 -68.06
CA ASP A 766 -9.58 -31.31 -67.15
C ASP A 766 -9.78 -32.12 -65.85
N CYS A 767 -9.11 -31.70 -64.78
CA CYS A 767 -9.16 -32.40 -63.50
C CYS A 767 -10.31 -31.86 -62.63
N TYR A 768 -11.27 -32.72 -62.28
CA TYR A 768 -12.33 -32.41 -61.31
C TYR A 768 -11.84 -32.70 -59.89
N ILE A 769 -11.62 -31.65 -59.10
CA ILE A 769 -11.20 -31.77 -57.70
C ILE A 769 -12.41 -31.50 -56.80
N PRO A 770 -12.81 -32.42 -55.91
CA PRO A 770 -13.94 -32.19 -55.02
C PRO A 770 -13.66 -31.08 -54.00
N ASP A 771 -14.62 -30.17 -53.79
CA ASP A 771 -14.56 -29.04 -52.84
C ASP A 771 -14.24 -29.44 -51.38
N GLN A 772 -14.37 -30.73 -51.03
CA GLN A 772 -14.10 -31.26 -49.69
C GLN A 772 -12.60 -31.56 -49.44
N VAL A 773 -11.75 -31.53 -50.46
CA VAL A 773 -10.32 -31.90 -50.38
C VAL A 773 -9.41 -30.67 -50.19
N ILE A 774 -9.90 -29.47 -50.51
CA ILE A 774 -9.10 -28.23 -50.50
C ILE A 774 -9.90 -27.13 -49.80
N ARG A 775 -9.33 -26.42 -48.81
CA ARG A 775 -9.93 -25.18 -48.31
C ARG A 775 -9.90 -24.13 -49.43
N PRO A 776 -10.99 -23.39 -49.70
CA PRO A 776 -10.93 -22.26 -50.62
C PRO A 776 -9.90 -21.28 -50.06
N VAL A 777 -8.78 -21.12 -50.78
CA VAL A 777 -7.84 -20.03 -50.55
C VAL A 777 -8.65 -18.76 -50.78
N SER A 778 -8.82 -17.93 -49.75
CA SER A 778 -9.46 -16.63 -49.95
C SER A 778 -8.70 -15.91 -51.06
N ALA A 779 -9.40 -15.27 -51.99
CA ALA A 779 -8.79 -14.62 -53.14
C ALA A 779 -7.67 -13.62 -52.77
N GLU A 780 -7.65 -13.13 -51.52
CA GLU A 780 -6.58 -12.29 -50.97
C GLU A 780 -5.22 -13.01 -50.81
N SER A 781 -5.18 -14.33 -50.62
CA SER A 781 -3.92 -15.10 -50.42
C SER A 781 -3.28 -15.57 -51.72
N CYS A 782 -4.01 -15.58 -52.84
CA CYS A 782 -3.44 -15.88 -54.17
C CYS A 782 -2.92 -14.64 -54.90
N ALA A 783 -3.20 -13.44 -54.39
CA ALA A 783 -2.77 -12.17 -54.99
C ALA A 783 -1.46 -11.62 -54.37
N SER A 784 -1.02 -12.15 -53.23
CA SER A 784 0.32 -11.96 -52.66
C SER A 784 1.26 -13.07 -53.10
#